data_AF-A0A956TPL5-F1
#
_entry.id   AF-A0A956TPL5-F1
#
_cell.length_a   1.000
_cell.length_b   1.000
_cell.length_c   1.000
_cell.angle_alpha   90.00
_cell.angle_beta   90.00
_cell.angle_gamma   90.00
#
_symmetry.space_group_name_H-M   'P 1'
#
loop_
_entity.id
_entity.type
_entity.pdbx_description
1 polymer ?
#
loop_
_entity_poly.entity_id
_entity_poly.type
_entity_poly.pdbx_seq_one_letter_code
_entity_poly.pdbx_strand_id
1 'polypeptide(L)'
;MAQDKQSDASEPVRDDTGKRAESLTPRDRSATLQEKSEAEKGNNKESLSDMELKALSPENPRTSELAANRFEIVDDSKASPDENNEISTSYAEGMKAIHQKAATPAEAREKGEKFDRFYNLRKEAELLAQTEGSADLTVLRRESELPEEPESIDRIEPEGDPRDEFKTVTVQRGDTLWGIVRTHLGEHAAGSEIKQMVDTVARDNKLVNPDLIYPGQVLTLRDQTRPKKSGEPERSEKSEKSGEPERNETPSVPEEMDESSEPLNLPEARPRHEKLIEIASKQGIATDQFKHDLELIEDRVKNDRITALEAEQSFKHLERLLTTESEAGLTLEDRQILAQQVVAQMAVPTRTDQGQFNTCNVTTVECRLYSRHPSMPARMVTDLALTGKYTAGDGTNVKIDVGAIQDEARKVPVPDGYRSYASQLFQVCAVNVHYIKEGLGTRYEQLEPKWGENNDNGERLYASDGMLLGKTPGLTAEPIIEIHNAITGEPHDRDFFIGSIAEPGVCLVNSQSDLEHLLKHANDTHSFPVILAVHTANQPFWCDSGSGSAGGAGGNSGGWHVVTITDYNPGPPTVATIDNQWGKAADHNDLLMAIETKDLFRASLGPKDAIPELQKESKELRDKGTPDAGLEFDLLRLRNLTGELGGSDYDRELKALFKEHRARWLKGDADMTEEFKGITMLPMALNLMSPGDDKLLFLSELEQEKVITHREFYDYMVAEAVSGITTGKPMTPVFERLKA
;
A
#
# COMPACT_ATOMS: atom_id res chain seq x y z
N MET A 1 22.30 -65.21 25.19
CA MET A 1 21.83 -65.35 26.59
C MET A 1 20.66 -64.38 26.71
N ALA A 2 19.40 -64.81 26.79
CA ALA A 2 18.75 -65.61 27.86
C ALA A 2 18.68 -64.77 29.16
N GLN A 3 17.55 -64.63 29.88
CA GLN A 3 16.26 -65.35 29.91
C GLN A 3 15.07 -64.34 29.85
N ASP A 4 13.80 -64.61 29.54
CA ASP A 4 12.93 -65.81 29.38
C ASP A 4 12.09 -66.27 30.62
N LYS A 5 10.77 -66.48 30.38
CA LYS A 5 9.61 -66.93 31.21
C LYS A 5 8.34 -66.09 30.84
N GLN A 6 7.13 -66.60 30.49
CA GLN A 6 6.27 -67.71 30.98
C GLN A 6 5.69 -67.47 32.40
N SER A 7 4.47 -67.85 32.80
CA SER A 7 3.29 -68.55 32.20
C SER A 7 2.06 -68.36 33.13
N ASP A 8 0.78 -68.72 32.91
CA ASP A 8 -0.02 -69.37 31.84
C ASP A 8 -1.53 -68.95 32.03
N ALA A 9 -2.39 -68.83 31.01
CA ALA A 9 -3.27 -69.82 30.34
C ALA A 9 -4.46 -70.41 31.15
N SER A 10 -5.70 -70.28 30.63
CA SER A 10 -6.85 -71.18 30.94
C SER A 10 -8.05 -71.01 29.98
N GLU A 11 -8.50 -72.14 29.41
CA GLU A 11 -9.69 -72.41 28.56
C GLU A 11 -10.15 -73.87 28.93
N PRO A 12 -11.14 -74.61 28.31
CA PRO A 12 -11.81 -74.48 26.99
C PRO A 12 -13.35 -74.86 26.99
N VAL A 13 -13.85 -75.37 25.84
CA VAL A 13 -15.11 -76.12 25.51
C VAL A 13 -16.19 -75.27 24.79
N ARG A 14 -16.49 -75.38 23.46
CA ARG A 14 -16.81 -76.50 22.51
C ARG A 14 -18.28 -76.97 22.55
N ASP A 15 -18.96 -77.46 21.49
CA ASP A 15 -18.78 -77.68 20.02
C ASP A 15 -20.24 -77.84 19.43
N ASP A 16 -20.66 -77.73 18.15
CA ASP A 16 -20.14 -77.33 16.82
C ASP A 16 -21.38 -77.23 15.82
N THR A 17 -21.15 -76.94 14.53
CA THR A 17 -22.01 -77.17 13.31
C THR A 17 -22.95 -76.06 12.80
N GLY A 18 -23.13 -75.92 11.46
CA GLY A 18 -24.09 -74.95 10.88
C GLY A 18 -24.40 -74.94 9.36
N LYS A 19 -23.39 -74.86 8.46
CA LYS A 19 -23.51 -74.75 6.97
C LYS A 19 -24.07 -73.41 6.40
N ARG A 20 -24.10 -73.33 5.04
CA ARG A 20 -24.14 -72.14 4.15
C ARG A 20 -24.90 -72.48 2.86
N ALA A 21 -25.85 -71.64 2.39
CA ALA A 21 -26.37 -71.61 1.00
C ALA A 21 -27.26 -70.38 0.68
N GLU A 22 -27.24 -69.94 -0.59
CA GLU A 22 -28.28 -69.30 -1.44
C GLU A 22 -29.35 -68.33 -0.83
N SER A 23 -29.50 -67.06 -1.27
CA SER A 23 -29.93 -66.49 -2.59
C SER A 23 -31.46 -66.66 -2.86
N LEU A 24 -32.24 -65.68 -3.36
CA LEU A 24 -32.05 -64.72 -4.47
C LEU A 24 -32.79 -63.36 -4.28
N THR A 25 -32.72 -62.49 -5.31
CA THR A 25 -33.38 -61.17 -5.51
C THR A 25 -34.80 -61.31 -6.13
N PRO A 26 -35.56 -60.29 -6.62
CA PRO A 26 -35.28 -58.85 -6.82
C PRO A 26 -36.44 -57.84 -6.52
N ARG A 27 -36.18 -56.55 -6.83
CA ARG A 27 -37.14 -55.46 -7.16
C ARG A 27 -38.59 -55.57 -6.62
N ASP A 28 -38.90 -54.80 -5.58
CA ASP A 28 -39.70 -53.57 -5.76
C ASP A 28 -39.66 -52.67 -4.50
N ARG A 29 -39.43 -51.36 -4.70
CA ARG A 29 -39.74 -50.20 -3.81
C ARG A 29 -39.18 -50.18 -2.36
N SER A 30 -38.77 -49.02 -1.81
CA SER A 30 -38.52 -47.70 -2.41
C SER A 30 -37.73 -46.80 -1.45
N ALA A 31 -37.11 -45.76 -2.01
CA ALA A 31 -36.62 -44.54 -1.37
C ALA A 31 -37.09 -44.25 0.08
N THR A 32 -36.13 -44.14 1.00
CA THR A 32 -36.25 -43.41 2.30
C THR A 32 -34.94 -43.33 3.08
N LEU A 33 -33.96 -44.22 2.81
CA LEU A 33 -32.70 -44.33 3.57
C LEU A 33 -31.41 -44.19 2.74
N GLN A 34 -31.50 -43.72 1.49
CA GLN A 34 -30.32 -43.36 0.67
C GLN A 34 -30.30 -41.88 0.25
N GLU A 35 -31.30 -41.09 0.64
CA GLU A 35 -31.28 -39.62 0.54
C GLU A 35 -30.79 -38.95 1.85
N LYS A 36 -30.49 -39.73 2.89
CA LYS A 36 -30.05 -39.26 4.22
C LYS A 36 -28.54 -39.40 4.49
N SER A 37 -27.73 -39.81 3.50
CA SER A 37 -26.26 -39.86 3.61
C SER A 37 -25.52 -38.99 2.59
N GLU A 38 -26.25 -38.30 1.71
CA GLU A 38 -25.68 -37.42 0.67
C GLU A 38 -26.10 -35.95 0.86
N ALA A 39 -27.06 -35.66 1.75
CA ALA A 39 -27.45 -34.30 2.13
C ALA A 39 -26.43 -33.60 3.07
N GLU A 40 -25.61 -34.37 3.82
CA GLU A 40 -24.65 -33.84 4.81
C GLU A 40 -23.22 -33.68 4.24
N LYS A 41 -23.06 -33.70 2.91
CA LYS A 41 -21.78 -33.43 2.22
C LYS A 41 -21.89 -32.38 1.11
N GLY A 42 -22.93 -31.53 1.16
CA GLY A 42 -23.08 -30.37 0.28
C GLY A 42 -22.50 -29.09 0.89
N ASN A 43 -21.64 -28.41 0.12
CA ASN A 43 -21.21 -27.01 0.27
C ASN A 43 -20.94 -26.47 1.69
N ASN A 44 -19.70 -26.63 2.15
CA ASN A 44 -18.97 -25.55 2.84
C ASN A 44 -17.83 -25.10 1.91
N LYS A 45 -18.18 -24.24 0.95
CA LYS A 45 -17.26 -23.50 0.09
C LYS A 45 -17.83 -22.09 -0.09
N GLU A 46 -17.58 -21.26 0.89
CA GLU A 46 -17.67 -19.80 0.77
C GLU A 46 -16.22 -19.29 0.90
N SER A 47 -15.78 -18.46 -0.03
CA SER A 47 -14.44 -17.86 -0.03
C SER A 47 -14.37 -16.72 1.00
N LEU A 48 -13.17 -16.19 1.30
CA LEU A 48 -13.05 -15.00 2.16
C LEU A 48 -13.87 -13.82 1.60
N SER A 49 -13.84 -13.63 0.27
CA SER A 49 -14.69 -12.68 -0.47
C SER A 49 -16.16 -12.74 -0.10
N ASP A 50 -16.68 -13.94 0.15
CA ASP A 50 -18.11 -14.17 0.36
C ASP A 50 -18.50 -13.91 1.82
N MET A 51 -17.52 -13.96 2.73
CA MET A 51 -17.66 -13.56 4.13
C MET A 51 -17.48 -12.04 4.29
N GLU A 52 -16.53 -11.45 3.55
CA GLU A 52 -16.30 -10.01 3.44
C GLU A 52 -17.56 -9.31 2.88
N LEU A 53 -18.11 -9.78 1.75
CA LEU A 53 -19.35 -9.26 1.16
C LEU A 53 -20.59 -9.41 2.07
N LYS A 54 -20.62 -10.41 2.97
CA LYS A 54 -21.72 -10.59 3.93
C LYS A 54 -21.57 -9.73 5.19
N ALA A 55 -20.35 -9.43 5.61
CA ALA A 55 -20.10 -8.51 6.73
C ALA A 55 -20.60 -7.08 6.42
N LEU A 56 -20.59 -6.70 5.14
CA LEU A 56 -21.07 -5.41 4.62
C LEU A 56 -22.60 -5.35 4.37
N SER A 57 -23.38 -6.36 4.81
CA SER A 57 -24.83 -6.43 4.56
C SER A 57 -25.67 -6.00 5.78
N PRO A 58 -26.54 -4.97 5.67
CA PRO A 58 -27.29 -4.44 6.82
C PRO A 58 -28.31 -5.38 7.50
N GLU A 59 -28.72 -6.48 6.87
CA GLU A 59 -29.93 -7.22 7.26
C GLU A 59 -29.74 -8.36 8.30
N ASN A 60 -28.55 -8.57 8.90
CA ASN A 60 -28.34 -9.74 9.76
C ASN A 60 -27.51 -9.53 11.05
N PRO A 61 -28.12 -9.06 12.16
CA PRO A 61 -27.46 -8.93 13.47
C PRO A 61 -27.22 -10.27 14.22
N ARG A 62 -27.35 -11.44 13.58
CA ARG A 62 -27.10 -12.77 14.20
C ARG A 62 -25.79 -13.45 13.77
N THR A 63 -24.97 -12.78 12.96
CA THR A 63 -23.71 -13.34 12.44
C THR A 63 -22.63 -13.54 13.50
N SER A 64 -22.63 -12.74 14.57
CA SER A 64 -21.68 -12.84 15.69
C SER A 64 -21.85 -14.13 16.51
N GLU A 65 -23.07 -14.48 16.88
CA GLU A 65 -23.41 -15.71 17.60
C GLU A 65 -23.14 -16.95 16.72
N LEU A 66 -23.44 -16.89 15.42
CA LEU A 66 -23.11 -17.93 14.45
C LEU A 66 -21.61 -18.05 14.16
N ALA A 67 -20.82 -16.98 14.28
CA ALA A 67 -19.37 -17.05 14.11
C ALA A 67 -18.70 -17.69 15.34
N ALA A 68 -19.14 -17.36 16.55
CA ALA A 68 -18.64 -17.97 17.78
C ALA A 68 -19.05 -19.45 17.88
N ASN A 69 -20.34 -19.76 17.73
CA ASN A 69 -20.87 -21.10 18.01
C ASN A 69 -20.69 -22.09 16.84
N ARG A 70 -20.21 -21.65 15.67
CA ARG A 70 -19.80 -22.55 14.57
C ARG A 70 -18.31 -22.92 14.60
N PHE A 71 -17.57 -22.40 15.58
CA PHE A 71 -16.29 -22.93 16.06
C PHE A 71 -16.43 -23.56 17.47
N GLU A 72 -17.54 -24.25 17.72
CA GLU A 72 -17.79 -24.92 19.00
C GLU A 72 -16.75 -25.99 19.33
N ILE A 73 -15.88 -25.65 20.29
CA ILE A 73 -15.40 -26.62 21.27
C ILE A 73 -16.52 -26.78 22.30
N VAL A 74 -17.39 -27.77 22.09
CA VAL A 74 -18.30 -28.28 23.12
C VAL A 74 -17.83 -29.68 23.53
N ASP A 75 -17.56 -29.84 24.81
CA ASP A 75 -17.59 -31.16 25.45
C ASP A 75 -19.06 -31.55 25.61
N ASP A 76 -19.46 -32.68 25.02
CA ASP A 76 -20.85 -33.06 24.76
C ASP A 76 -21.58 -33.58 26.02
N SER A 77 -21.38 -32.90 27.16
CA SER A 77 -22.00 -33.20 28.44
C SER A 77 -22.33 -31.95 29.27
N LYS A 78 -23.65 -31.67 29.38
CA LYS A 78 -24.31 -30.64 30.22
C LYS A 78 -24.38 -29.21 29.65
N ALA A 79 -24.97 -29.06 28.47
CA ALA A 79 -25.75 -27.85 28.21
C ALA A 79 -27.02 -27.84 29.08
N SER A 80 -27.34 -26.70 29.70
CA SER A 80 -28.67 -26.40 30.28
C SER A 80 -29.04 -25.00 29.81
N PRO A 81 -30.21 -24.81 29.15
CA PRO A 81 -30.60 -23.50 28.66
C PRO A 81 -31.22 -22.67 29.78
N ASP A 82 -30.59 -21.54 30.09
CA ASP A 82 -31.23 -20.40 30.76
C ASP A 82 -30.75 -19.13 30.07
N GLU A 83 -31.65 -18.18 29.86
CA GLU A 83 -31.42 -16.99 29.03
C GLU A 83 -30.74 -15.85 29.82
N ASN A 84 -30.22 -14.85 29.10
CA ASN A 84 -29.54 -13.63 29.60
C ASN A 84 -28.06 -13.82 30.02
N ASN A 85 -27.15 -13.86 29.04
CA ASN A 85 -25.76 -13.47 29.27
C ASN A 85 -25.18 -12.74 28.05
N GLU A 86 -25.20 -11.40 28.07
CA GLU A 86 -24.58 -10.56 27.05
C GLU A 86 -23.06 -10.62 27.16
N ILE A 87 -22.40 -11.56 26.45
CA ILE A 87 -20.94 -11.60 26.39
C ILE A 87 -20.44 -10.73 25.23
N SER A 88 -20.28 -9.44 25.52
CA SER A 88 -19.45 -8.55 24.71
C SER A 88 -17.98 -8.93 24.91
N THR A 89 -17.42 -9.78 24.04
CA THR A 89 -15.98 -10.09 24.05
C THR A 89 -15.19 -8.94 23.45
N SER A 90 -14.31 -8.34 24.26
CA SER A 90 -13.33 -7.37 23.79
C SER A 90 -12.27 -8.00 22.86
N TYR A 91 -11.56 -7.17 22.09
CA TYR A 91 -10.39 -7.59 21.29
C TYR A 91 -9.40 -8.43 22.11
N ALA A 92 -9.09 -7.95 23.32
CA ALA A 92 -8.16 -8.59 24.24
C ALA A 92 -8.62 -9.99 24.68
N GLU A 93 -9.92 -10.22 24.83
CA GLU A 93 -10.47 -11.54 25.18
C GLU A 93 -10.46 -12.50 23.98
N GLY A 94 -10.71 -12.01 22.77
CA GLY A 94 -10.59 -12.79 21.54
C GLY A 94 -9.16 -13.26 21.28
N MET A 95 -8.20 -12.35 21.29
CA MET A 95 -6.77 -12.69 21.13
C MET A 95 -6.27 -13.61 22.26
N LYS A 96 -6.66 -13.35 23.51
CA LYS A 96 -6.37 -14.24 24.65
C LYS A 96 -6.96 -15.64 24.47
N ALA A 97 -8.18 -15.76 23.94
CA ALA A 97 -8.79 -17.06 23.64
C ALA A 97 -8.05 -17.80 22.50
N ILE A 98 -7.56 -17.09 21.48
CA ILE A 98 -6.75 -17.65 20.39
C ILE A 98 -5.42 -18.21 20.92
N HIS A 99 -4.66 -17.40 21.66
CA HIS A 99 -3.39 -17.82 22.27
C HIS A 99 -3.55 -18.95 23.31
N GLN A 100 -4.73 -19.09 23.94
CA GLN A 100 -5.03 -20.19 24.87
C GLN A 100 -5.53 -21.48 24.19
N LYS A 101 -6.05 -21.41 22.95
CA LYS A 101 -6.68 -22.56 22.26
C LYS A 101 -5.90 -23.09 21.05
N ALA A 102 -4.93 -22.35 20.51
CA ALA A 102 -4.06 -22.84 19.45
C ALA A 102 -3.11 -23.94 19.96
N ALA A 103 -2.90 -24.99 19.16
CA ALA A 103 -1.98 -26.08 19.47
C ALA A 103 -0.51 -25.72 19.18
N THR A 104 -0.26 -24.69 18.36
CA THR A 104 1.10 -24.17 18.08
C THR A 104 1.15 -22.63 18.02
N PRO A 105 2.31 -21.99 18.25
CA PRO A 105 2.47 -20.55 18.08
C PRO A 105 2.23 -20.07 16.63
N ALA A 106 2.55 -20.89 15.62
CA ALA A 106 2.28 -20.58 14.22
C ALA A 106 0.77 -20.54 13.93
N GLU A 107 0.01 -21.49 14.49
CA GLU A 107 -1.45 -21.49 14.43
C GLU A 107 -2.07 -20.33 15.24
N ALA A 108 -1.48 -19.97 16.40
CA ALA A 108 -1.90 -18.79 17.15
C ALA A 108 -1.70 -17.50 16.35
N ARG A 109 -0.57 -17.38 15.65
CA ARG A 109 -0.27 -16.26 14.76
C ARG A 109 -1.22 -16.22 13.56
N GLU A 110 -1.38 -17.32 12.84
CA GLU A 110 -2.30 -17.40 11.68
C GLU A 110 -3.76 -17.07 12.08
N LYS A 111 -4.20 -17.53 13.25
CA LYS A 111 -5.54 -17.22 13.79
C LYS A 111 -5.64 -15.79 14.33
N GLY A 112 -4.59 -15.26 14.94
CA GLY A 112 -4.50 -13.87 15.39
C GLY A 112 -4.59 -12.90 14.21
N GLU A 113 -3.71 -13.05 13.22
CA GLU A 113 -3.73 -12.25 11.98
C GLU A 113 -5.06 -12.35 11.21
N LYS A 114 -5.87 -13.40 11.41
CA LYS A 114 -7.23 -13.53 10.86
C LYS A 114 -8.29 -12.87 11.74
N PHE A 115 -8.14 -12.97 13.06
CA PHE A 115 -9.00 -12.30 14.03
C PHE A 115 -8.82 -10.78 13.99
N ASP A 116 -7.59 -10.27 13.85
CA ASP A 116 -7.29 -8.84 13.74
C ASP A 116 -7.98 -8.24 12.51
N ARG A 117 -7.82 -8.87 11.34
CA ARG A 117 -8.51 -8.47 10.11
C ARG A 117 -10.04 -8.48 10.29
N PHE A 118 -10.61 -9.52 10.89
CA PHE A 118 -12.05 -9.60 11.13
C PHE A 118 -12.55 -8.58 12.17
N TYR A 119 -11.78 -8.33 13.24
CA TYR A 119 -12.11 -7.36 14.28
C TYR A 119 -12.01 -5.93 13.75
N ASN A 120 -11.03 -5.63 12.91
CA ASN A 120 -10.86 -4.32 12.28
C ASN A 120 -11.95 -4.05 11.24
N LEU A 121 -12.28 -5.02 10.36
CA LEU A 121 -13.45 -4.94 9.46
C LEU A 121 -14.76 -4.75 10.24
N ARG A 122 -14.90 -5.41 11.41
CA ARG A 122 -16.04 -5.18 12.30
C ARG A 122 -16.02 -3.79 12.92
N LYS A 123 -14.85 -3.25 13.29
CA LYS A 123 -14.72 -1.90 13.85
C LYS A 123 -14.99 -0.81 12.82
N GLU A 124 -14.59 -1.02 11.58
CA GLU A 124 -14.95 -0.22 10.42
C GLU A 124 -16.48 -0.20 10.24
N ALA A 125 -17.13 -1.37 10.19
CA ALA A 125 -18.59 -1.47 10.12
C ALA A 125 -19.32 -0.84 11.33
N GLU A 126 -18.79 -1.00 12.55
CA GLU A 126 -19.33 -0.34 13.75
C GLU A 126 -19.14 1.18 13.72
N LEU A 127 -18.06 1.68 13.12
CA LEU A 127 -17.79 3.12 12.99
C LEU A 127 -18.69 3.76 11.92
N LEU A 128 -18.87 3.08 10.78
CA LEU A 128 -19.82 3.46 9.72
C LEU A 128 -21.26 3.49 10.25
N ALA A 129 -21.69 2.47 11.00
CA ALA A 129 -23.00 2.46 11.64
C ALA A 129 -23.18 3.58 12.69
N GLN A 130 -22.09 4.06 13.31
CA GLN A 130 -22.13 5.18 14.27
C GLN A 130 -22.14 6.55 13.59
N THR A 131 -21.51 6.71 12.42
CA THR A 131 -21.59 7.96 11.64
C THR A 131 -22.96 8.11 10.96
N GLU A 132 -23.60 7.01 10.54
CA GLU A 132 -25.01 7.00 10.13
C GLU A 132 -25.96 7.20 11.33
N GLY A 133 -25.71 6.54 12.45
CA GLY A 133 -26.57 6.54 13.65
C GLY A 133 -26.64 7.84 14.45
N SER A 134 -25.93 8.90 14.04
CA SER A 134 -25.94 10.22 14.71
C SER A 134 -27.18 11.08 14.35
N ALA A 135 -28.01 10.62 13.41
CA ALA A 135 -29.25 11.27 13.00
C ALA A 135 -30.47 10.87 13.86
N ASP A 136 -30.63 11.54 15.01
CA ASP A 136 -31.80 11.54 15.92
C ASP A 136 -32.31 10.16 16.43
N LEU A 137 -31.82 9.76 17.61
CA LEU A 137 -32.38 8.66 18.41
C LEU A 137 -33.14 9.16 19.66
N THR A 138 -33.77 10.34 19.57
CA THR A 138 -34.41 11.01 20.72
C THR A 138 -35.95 11.03 20.71
N VAL A 139 -36.61 10.64 19.61
CA VAL A 139 -38.08 10.82 19.45
C VAL A 139 -38.85 9.53 19.10
N LEU A 140 -38.62 8.43 19.82
CA LEU A 140 -39.54 7.26 19.80
C LEU A 140 -39.68 6.55 21.16
N ARG A 141 -40.10 7.29 22.21
CA ARG A 141 -40.45 6.66 23.50
C ARG A 141 -41.53 7.37 24.35
N ARG A 142 -42.70 7.64 23.76
CA ARG A 142 -44.02 7.68 24.45
C ARG A 142 -45.18 7.90 23.46
N GLU A 143 -45.97 6.86 23.22
CA GLU A 143 -47.38 7.05 22.85
C GLU A 143 -48.22 7.11 24.12
N SER A 144 -48.65 8.31 24.52
CA SER A 144 -49.76 8.50 25.47
C SER A 144 -50.18 9.98 25.52
N GLU A 145 -51.42 10.24 25.11
CA GLU A 145 -52.26 11.40 25.51
C GLU A 145 -51.84 12.82 25.03
N LEU A 146 -52.49 13.24 23.93
CA LEU A 146 -52.92 14.63 23.69
C LEU A 146 -54.20 14.91 24.52
N PRO A 147 -54.66 16.17 24.73
CA PRO A 147 -54.20 17.44 24.14
C PRO A 147 -53.95 18.60 25.13
N GLU A 148 -53.32 19.69 24.68
CA GLU A 148 -53.90 21.06 24.59
C GLU A 148 -52.84 22.11 24.17
N GLU A 149 -53.28 23.12 23.42
CA GLU A 149 -52.53 24.31 22.98
C GLU A 149 -53.21 25.56 23.57
N PRO A 150 -52.58 26.75 23.59
CA PRO A 150 -51.13 27.06 23.57
C PRO A 150 -50.74 28.10 24.65
N GLU A 151 -49.44 28.40 24.83
CA GLU A 151 -48.99 29.79 25.03
C GLU A 151 -47.48 29.97 24.72
N SER A 152 -47.04 31.21 24.52
CA SER A 152 -45.82 31.57 23.78
C SER A 152 -44.58 31.83 24.64
N ILE A 153 -43.41 31.37 24.20
CA ILE A 153 -42.09 31.94 24.51
C ILE A 153 -41.26 32.02 23.21
N ASP A 154 -40.54 33.12 23.03
CA ASP A 154 -39.85 33.48 21.78
C ASP A 154 -38.73 32.51 21.35
N ARG A 155 -38.59 32.32 20.03
CA ARG A 155 -37.38 31.76 19.42
C ARG A 155 -36.42 32.89 19.05
N ILE A 156 -35.14 32.71 19.36
CA ILE A 156 -34.06 33.49 18.76
C ILE A 156 -33.73 32.82 17.42
N GLU A 157 -33.93 33.53 16.32
CA GLU A 157 -33.49 33.10 14.99
C GLU A 157 -32.00 33.44 14.78
N PRO A 158 -31.20 32.58 14.13
CA PRO A 158 -29.91 32.98 13.60
C PRO A 158 -30.11 33.78 12.30
N GLU A 159 -29.44 34.93 12.17
CA GLU A 159 -29.55 35.79 10.99
C GLU A 159 -29.01 35.11 9.71
N GLY A 160 -29.78 35.18 8.63
CA GLY A 160 -29.37 34.76 7.27
C GLY A 160 -29.97 35.68 6.21
N ASP A 161 -29.26 35.92 5.10
CA ASP A 161 -29.71 36.81 4.02
C ASP A 161 -30.95 36.23 3.31
N PRO A 162 -32.11 36.92 3.29
CA PRO A 162 -33.39 36.33 2.90
C PRO A 162 -33.59 36.29 1.38
N ARG A 163 -32.67 35.64 0.63
CA ARG A 163 -32.68 35.61 -0.85
C ARG A 163 -32.35 34.26 -1.52
N ASP A 164 -31.99 33.23 -0.76
CA ASP A 164 -31.94 31.86 -1.30
C ASP A 164 -33.33 31.21 -1.23
N GLU A 165 -34.00 31.05 -2.36
CA GLU A 165 -35.22 30.23 -2.44
C GLU A 165 -34.80 28.75 -2.58
N PHE A 166 -35.15 27.94 -1.58
CA PHE A 166 -34.78 26.52 -1.51
C PHE A 166 -35.91 25.62 -2.05
N LYS A 167 -35.56 24.71 -2.95
CA LYS A 167 -36.46 23.77 -3.62
C LYS A 167 -36.07 22.34 -3.29
N THR A 168 -37.01 21.57 -2.75
CA THR A 168 -36.78 20.15 -2.45
C THR A 168 -37.17 19.23 -3.62
N VAL A 169 -36.39 18.19 -3.85
CA VAL A 169 -36.64 17.13 -4.85
C VAL A 169 -36.49 15.77 -4.18
N THR A 170 -37.51 14.92 -4.30
CA THR A 170 -37.43 13.51 -3.89
C THR A 170 -36.85 12.69 -5.03
N VAL A 171 -35.71 12.05 -4.79
CA VAL A 171 -34.99 11.17 -5.73
C VAL A 171 -35.88 10.00 -6.15
N GLN A 172 -35.98 9.74 -7.45
CA GLN A 172 -36.69 8.59 -8.02
C GLN A 172 -35.72 7.52 -8.53
N ARG A 173 -36.24 6.31 -8.75
CA ARG A 173 -35.42 5.18 -9.22
C ARG A 173 -34.99 5.38 -10.67
N GLY A 174 -33.73 5.75 -10.85
CA GLY A 174 -33.12 6.06 -12.16
C GLY A 174 -32.60 7.50 -12.25
N ASP A 175 -32.88 8.34 -11.26
CA ASP A 175 -32.25 9.66 -11.15
C ASP A 175 -30.76 9.52 -10.79
N THR A 176 -29.97 10.51 -11.21
CA THR A 176 -28.61 10.76 -10.71
C THR A 176 -28.53 12.18 -10.17
N LEU A 177 -27.59 12.46 -9.27
CA LEU A 177 -27.44 13.80 -8.69
C LEU A 177 -27.18 14.85 -9.80
N TRP A 178 -26.34 14.50 -10.76
CA TRP A 178 -26.09 15.26 -11.99
C TRP A 178 -27.36 15.47 -12.84
N GLY A 179 -28.21 14.44 -12.97
CA GLY A 179 -29.49 14.53 -13.71
C GLY A 179 -30.49 15.46 -13.04
N ILE A 180 -30.62 15.38 -11.71
CA ILE A 180 -31.49 16.27 -10.91
C ILE A 180 -30.99 17.71 -11.03
N VAL A 181 -29.69 17.95 -10.84
CA VAL A 181 -29.08 19.28 -10.94
C VAL A 181 -29.20 19.86 -12.36
N ARG A 182 -28.96 19.05 -13.41
CA ARG A 182 -29.17 19.49 -14.80
C ARG A 182 -30.64 19.82 -15.09
N THR A 183 -31.58 19.08 -14.52
CA THR A 183 -33.02 19.37 -14.64
C THR A 183 -33.41 20.67 -13.90
N HIS A 184 -32.72 20.98 -12.81
CA HIS A 184 -32.91 22.22 -12.04
C HIS A 184 -32.29 23.46 -12.73
N LEU A 185 -31.10 23.32 -13.32
CA LEU A 185 -30.43 24.40 -14.07
C LEU A 185 -30.94 24.57 -15.51
N GLY A 186 -31.59 23.55 -16.07
CA GLY A 186 -32.10 23.51 -17.45
C GLY A 186 -31.15 22.83 -18.45
N GLU A 187 -31.70 22.33 -19.56
CA GLU A 187 -31.00 21.45 -20.51
C GLU A 187 -29.71 22.05 -21.12
N HIS A 188 -29.63 23.39 -21.18
CA HIS A 188 -28.54 24.16 -21.77
C HIS A 188 -27.42 24.56 -20.79
N ALA A 189 -27.49 24.17 -19.51
CA ALA A 189 -26.44 24.47 -18.53
C ALA A 189 -25.10 23.82 -18.92
N ALA A 190 -24.00 24.54 -18.72
CA ALA A 190 -22.67 24.02 -19.02
C ALA A 190 -22.25 22.93 -18.03
N GLY A 191 -21.40 21.98 -18.45
CA GLY A 191 -20.92 20.89 -17.59
C GLY A 191 -20.23 21.38 -16.30
N SER A 192 -19.54 22.52 -16.35
CA SER A 192 -18.95 23.18 -15.19
C SER A 192 -19.98 23.84 -14.26
N GLU A 193 -21.03 24.48 -14.81
CA GLU A 193 -22.16 25.00 -14.02
C GLU A 193 -22.91 23.86 -13.31
N ILE A 194 -23.08 22.71 -13.99
CA ILE A 194 -23.67 21.51 -13.41
C ILE A 194 -22.78 20.92 -12.31
N LYS A 195 -21.45 20.75 -12.53
CA LYS A 195 -20.52 20.23 -11.51
C LYS A 195 -20.53 21.11 -10.25
N GLN A 196 -20.38 22.43 -10.40
CA GLN A 196 -20.41 23.37 -9.25
C GLN A 196 -21.71 23.31 -8.43
N MET A 197 -22.85 23.09 -9.10
CA MET A 197 -24.13 22.92 -8.41
C MET A 197 -24.29 21.50 -7.82
N VAL A 198 -23.75 20.46 -8.45
CA VAL A 198 -23.64 19.10 -7.86
C VAL A 198 -22.80 19.15 -6.58
N ASP A 199 -21.61 19.76 -6.61
CA ASP A 199 -20.74 19.93 -5.44
C ASP A 199 -21.43 20.72 -4.33
N THR A 200 -22.26 21.71 -4.70
CA THR A 200 -23.01 22.54 -3.75
C THR A 200 -24.20 21.80 -3.15
N VAL A 201 -24.95 21.04 -3.94
CA VAL A 201 -26.06 20.21 -3.46
C VAL A 201 -25.52 19.05 -2.61
N ALA A 202 -24.40 18.44 -2.98
CA ALA A 202 -23.74 17.43 -2.15
C ALA A 202 -23.32 18.00 -0.78
N ARG A 203 -22.72 19.20 -0.77
CA ARG A 203 -22.34 19.90 0.46
C ARG A 203 -23.54 20.29 1.32
N ASP A 204 -24.57 20.89 0.73
CA ASP A 204 -25.79 21.33 1.43
C ASP A 204 -26.58 20.17 2.02
N ASN A 205 -26.60 19.01 1.34
CA ASN A 205 -27.28 17.79 1.80
C ASN A 205 -26.35 16.79 2.50
N LYS A 206 -25.09 17.16 2.76
CA LYS A 206 -24.07 16.36 3.46
C LYS A 206 -23.85 14.97 2.86
N LEU A 207 -23.87 14.86 1.53
CA LEU A 207 -23.64 13.60 0.83
C LEU A 207 -22.16 13.20 0.93
N VAL A 208 -21.88 12.12 1.65
CA VAL A 208 -20.52 11.56 1.81
C VAL A 208 -19.96 11.07 0.47
N ASN A 209 -20.83 10.51 -0.38
CA ASN A 209 -20.53 10.18 -1.77
C ASN A 209 -21.55 10.89 -2.70
N PRO A 210 -21.15 11.90 -3.50
CA PRO A 210 -22.04 12.58 -4.44
C PRO A 210 -22.62 11.68 -5.55
N ASP A 211 -21.93 10.58 -5.88
CA ASP A 211 -22.34 9.66 -6.96
C ASP A 211 -23.38 8.62 -6.49
N LEU A 212 -23.67 8.55 -5.18
CA LEU A 212 -24.62 7.61 -4.60
C LEU A 212 -25.80 8.32 -3.93
N ILE A 213 -26.97 8.27 -4.58
CA ILE A 213 -28.25 8.76 -4.05
C ILE A 213 -29.32 7.66 -4.08
N TYR A 214 -30.21 7.66 -3.10
CA TYR A 214 -31.17 6.58 -2.88
C TYR A 214 -32.60 7.00 -3.27
N PRO A 215 -33.40 6.14 -3.95
CA PRO A 215 -34.79 6.44 -4.24
C PRO A 215 -35.61 6.69 -2.96
N GLY A 216 -36.31 7.83 -2.90
CA GLY A 216 -37.01 8.31 -1.70
C GLY A 216 -36.23 9.34 -0.87
N GLN A 217 -34.91 9.49 -1.08
CA GLN A 217 -34.10 10.53 -0.46
C GLN A 217 -34.60 11.92 -0.91
N VAL A 218 -34.64 12.89 0.02
CA VAL A 218 -35.04 14.26 -0.29
C VAL A 218 -33.79 15.14 -0.33
N LEU A 219 -33.56 15.77 -1.49
CA LEU A 219 -32.44 16.68 -1.72
C LEU A 219 -32.95 18.12 -1.77
N THR A 220 -32.20 19.03 -1.15
CA THR A 220 -32.46 20.47 -1.13
C THR A 220 -31.57 21.16 -2.16
N LEU A 221 -32.16 21.95 -3.05
CA LEU A 221 -31.49 22.70 -4.13
C LEU A 221 -31.69 24.20 -3.91
N ARG A 222 -30.64 25.02 -4.10
CA ARG A 222 -30.77 26.50 -4.11
C ARG A 222 -31.18 26.99 -5.50
N ASP A 223 -32.03 28.00 -5.59
CA ASP A 223 -32.27 28.72 -6.86
C ASP A 223 -31.37 29.96 -6.98
N GLN A 224 -30.31 29.84 -7.76
CA GLN A 224 -29.33 30.91 -8.03
C GLN A 224 -29.88 31.89 -9.08
N THR A 225 -30.83 32.75 -8.69
CA THR A 225 -31.46 33.70 -9.62
C THR A 225 -30.44 34.72 -10.16
N ARG A 226 -30.03 34.57 -11.44
CA ARG A 226 -28.96 35.34 -12.08
C ARG A 226 -29.15 36.87 -11.96
N PRO A 227 -28.15 37.62 -11.41
CA PRO A 227 -28.09 39.07 -11.57
C PRO A 227 -27.99 39.47 -13.05
N LYS A 228 -28.81 40.42 -13.50
CA LYS A 228 -28.74 40.95 -14.87
C LYS A 228 -27.54 41.87 -15.03
N LYS A 229 -26.80 41.72 -16.13
CA LYS A 229 -25.74 42.67 -16.53
C LYS A 229 -26.30 44.08 -16.71
N SER A 230 -25.57 45.08 -16.23
CA SER A 230 -25.81 46.51 -16.51
C SER A 230 -24.48 47.28 -16.50
N GLY A 231 -24.24 48.13 -17.50
CA GLY A 231 -23.12 49.08 -17.50
C GLY A 231 -21.96 48.74 -18.45
N GLU A 232 -22.22 48.79 -19.75
CA GLU A 232 -21.19 49.02 -20.78
C GLU A 232 -21.01 50.53 -20.98
N PRO A 233 -19.78 51.01 -21.26
CA PRO A 233 -19.62 52.17 -22.13
C PRO A 233 -18.58 51.97 -23.25
N GLU A 234 -18.70 52.78 -24.30
CA GLU A 234 -18.16 52.52 -25.64
C GLU A 234 -16.65 52.79 -25.85
N ARG A 235 -16.04 51.90 -26.64
CA ARG A 235 -15.02 52.12 -27.69
C ARG A 235 -14.53 53.56 -27.96
N SER A 236 -13.20 53.71 -28.02
CA SER A 236 -12.56 54.64 -28.99
C SER A 236 -11.20 54.14 -29.48
N GLU A 237 -11.00 54.09 -30.80
CA GLU A 237 -9.74 53.74 -31.45
C GLU A 237 -8.82 54.97 -31.62
N LYS A 238 -7.50 54.77 -31.53
CA LYS A 238 -6.54 55.45 -32.42
C LYS A 238 -5.15 54.80 -32.43
N SER A 239 -4.48 54.98 -33.55
CA SER A 239 -3.16 54.42 -33.90
C SER A 239 -2.02 55.42 -33.67
N GLU A 240 -0.78 54.93 -33.56
CA GLU A 240 0.34 55.52 -34.32
C GLU A 240 1.47 54.50 -34.61
N LYS A 241 2.40 54.84 -35.51
CA LYS A 241 3.42 53.93 -36.09
C LYS A 241 4.85 54.48 -35.94
N SER A 242 5.78 53.64 -35.50
CA SER A 242 7.18 53.56 -35.96
C SER A 242 7.93 52.45 -35.18
N GLY A 243 8.91 51.72 -35.73
CA GLY A 243 9.39 51.63 -37.11
C GLY A 243 10.51 50.59 -37.23
N GLU A 244 10.62 49.92 -38.37
CA GLU A 244 11.66 48.92 -38.70
C GLU A 244 12.94 49.61 -39.24
N PRO A 245 14.11 48.93 -39.28
CA PRO A 245 14.46 48.22 -40.53
C PRO A 245 15.34 46.93 -40.39
N GLU A 246 15.12 46.00 -41.34
CA GLU A 246 16.11 45.20 -42.13
C GLU A 246 17.40 44.62 -41.47
N ARG A 247 17.90 43.41 -41.79
CA ARG A 247 17.50 42.27 -42.66
C ARG A 247 18.50 41.12 -42.40
N ASN A 248 18.12 39.83 -42.52
CA ASN A 248 18.38 38.98 -43.69
C ASN A 248 18.25 37.45 -43.45
N GLU A 249 17.74 36.75 -44.48
CA GLU A 249 18.09 35.38 -44.93
C GLU A 249 18.01 34.16 -43.98
N THR A 250 16.84 33.52 -43.98
CA THR A 250 16.63 32.08 -43.71
C THR A 250 17.21 31.21 -44.83
N PRO A 251 17.44 29.91 -44.59
CA PRO A 251 16.71 28.91 -45.38
C PRO A 251 16.03 27.82 -44.53
N SER A 252 14.92 27.27 -45.03
CA SER A 252 13.91 26.52 -44.26
C SER A 252 13.92 25.00 -44.45
N VAL A 253 13.50 24.30 -43.40
CA VAL A 253 12.98 22.91 -43.36
C VAL A 253 11.74 22.95 -42.45
N PRO A 254 10.62 22.27 -42.76
CA PRO A 254 9.31 22.72 -42.28
C PRO A 254 8.95 22.30 -40.86
N GLU A 255 8.37 23.23 -40.11
CA GLU A 255 7.53 22.97 -38.95
C GLU A 255 6.07 22.78 -39.42
N GLU A 256 5.45 21.66 -39.04
CA GLU A 256 4.00 21.53 -38.92
C GLU A 256 3.69 21.03 -37.49
N MET A 257 3.78 21.95 -36.52
CA MET A 257 3.16 21.79 -35.22
C MET A 257 1.85 22.58 -35.23
N ASP A 258 0.73 21.88 -35.14
CA ASP A 258 -0.61 22.46 -35.14
C ASP A 258 -1.00 22.88 -33.71
N GLU A 259 -0.78 24.16 -33.38
CA GLU A 259 -1.30 24.76 -32.14
C GLU A 259 -2.80 25.06 -32.24
N SER A 260 -3.63 24.02 -32.26
CA SER A 260 -5.09 24.14 -32.16
C SER A 260 -5.72 23.10 -31.21
N SER A 261 -5.27 23.10 -29.96
CA SER A 261 -5.74 22.22 -28.88
C SER A 261 -7.16 22.56 -28.38
N GLU A 262 -8.18 22.29 -29.21
CA GLU A 262 -9.54 22.07 -28.71
C GLU A 262 -9.56 20.83 -27.77
N PRO A 263 -10.39 20.83 -26.71
CA PRO A 263 -10.42 19.72 -25.76
C PRO A 263 -11.04 18.46 -26.39
N LEU A 264 -10.19 17.49 -26.76
CA LEU A 264 -10.63 16.17 -27.22
C LEU A 264 -11.56 15.53 -26.20
N ASN A 265 -12.77 15.19 -26.64
CA ASN A 265 -13.74 14.47 -25.83
C ASN A 265 -13.43 12.97 -25.83
N LEU A 266 -14.00 12.25 -24.84
CA LEU A 266 -13.86 10.81 -24.63
C LEU A 266 -13.97 9.86 -25.86
N PRO A 267 -14.74 10.16 -26.95
CA PRO A 267 -14.92 9.20 -28.05
C PRO A 267 -13.64 8.76 -28.79
N GLU A 268 -12.58 9.57 -28.87
CA GLU A 268 -11.44 9.30 -29.77
C GLU A 268 -10.36 8.36 -29.19
N ALA A 269 -10.30 8.18 -27.87
CA ALA A 269 -9.36 7.24 -27.24
C ALA A 269 -9.75 5.76 -27.46
N ARG A 270 -11.06 5.45 -27.46
CA ARG A 270 -11.57 4.07 -27.58
C ARG A 270 -11.15 3.34 -28.87
N PRO A 271 -11.17 3.97 -30.07
CA PRO A 271 -10.63 3.37 -31.29
C PRO A 271 -9.18 2.84 -31.20
N ARG A 272 -8.31 3.41 -30.36
CA ARG A 272 -6.95 2.87 -30.13
C ARG A 272 -6.94 1.71 -29.15
N HIS A 273 -7.76 1.76 -28.10
CA HIS A 273 -7.94 0.64 -27.17
C HIS A 273 -8.41 -0.63 -27.93
N GLU A 274 -9.47 -0.52 -28.74
CA GLU A 274 -9.99 -1.63 -29.55
C GLU A 274 -8.93 -2.20 -30.51
N LYS A 275 -8.15 -1.32 -31.15
CA LYS A 275 -7.06 -1.70 -32.07
C LYS A 275 -5.89 -2.39 -31.36
N LEU A 276 -5.51 -1.93 -30.17
CA LEU A 276 -4.48 -2.56 -29.35
C LEU A 276 -4.93 -3.97 -28.91
N ILE A 277 -6.20 -4.13 -28.52
CA ILE A 277 -6.80 -5.46 -28.26
C ILE A 277 -6.77 -6.33 -29.52
N GLU A 278 -7.06 -5.80 -30.71
CA GLU A 278 -7.02 -6.57 -31.96
C GLU A 278 -5.61 -7.09 -32.27
N ILE A 279 -4.58 -6.24 -32.09
CA ILE A 279 -3.17 -6.59 -32.27
C ILE A 279 -2.73 -7.62 -31.21
N ALA A 280 -3.01 -7.37 -29.94
CA ALA A 280 -2.73 -8.28 -28.83
C ALA A 280 -3.41 -9.64 -29.00
N SER A 281 -4.63 -9.68 -29.55
CA SER A 281 -5.38 -10.92 -29.83
C SER A 281 -4.75 -11.72 -30.97
N LYS A 282 -4.36 -11.06 -32.07
CA LYS A 282 -3.60 -11.68 -33.18
C LYS A 282 -2.26 -12.25 -32.74
N GLN A 283 -1.69 -11.68 -31.68
CA GLN A 283 -0.40 -12.08 -31.10
C GLN A 283 -0.53 -13.05 -29.89
N GLY A 284 -1.74 -13.40 -29.46
CA GLY A 284 -1.97 -14.35 -28.37
C GLY A 284 -1.80 -13.79 -26.94
N ILE A 285 -1.55 -12.48 -26.79
CA ILE A 285 -1.30 -11.84 -25.50
C ILE A 285 -2.50 -11.06 -24.92
N ALA A 286 -3.64 -11.02 -25.62
CA ALA A 286 -4.90 -10.49 -25.08
C ALA A 286 -5.53 -11.44 -24.05
N THR A 287 -4.79 -11.68 -22.96
CA THR A 287 -5.23 -12.39 -21.77
C THR A 287 -6.31 -11.59 -21.04
N ASP A 288 -7.02 -12.21 -20.10
CA ASP A 288 -8.06 -11.51 -19.34
C ASP A 288 -7.46 -10.49 -18.36
N GLN A 289 -6.24 -10.74 -17.85
CA GLN A 289 -5.46 -9.73 -17.11
C GLN A 289 -5.13 -8.52 -18.01
N PHE A 290 -4.60 -8.75 -19.23
CA PHE A 290 -4.25 -7.66 -20.15
C PHE A 290 -5.45 -6.78 -20.52
N LYS A 291 -6.66 -7.38 -20.65
CA LYS A 291 -7.90 -6.61 -20.86
C LYS A 291 -8.29 -5.82 -19.60
N HIS A 292 -8.23 -6.46 -18.44
CA HIS A 292 -8.56 -5.82 -17.17
C HIS A 292 -7.61 -4.64 -16.85
N ASP A 293 -6.32 -4.79 -17.13
CA ASP A 293 -5.35 -3.70 -17.01
C ASP A 293 -5.69 -2.53 -17.95
N LEU A 294 -6.18 -2.79 -19.17
CA LEU A 294 -6.69 -1.75 -20.08
C LEU A 294 -8.01 -1.12 -19.60
N GLU A 295 -8.91 -1.87 -18.97
CA GLU A 295 -10.11 -1.33 -18.30
C GLU A 295 -9.73 -0.39 -17.16
N LEU A 296 -8.74 -0.76 -16.34
CA LEU A 296 -8.19 0.09 -15.28
C LEU A 296 -7.54 1.37 -15.83
N ILE A 297 -6.85 1.29 -16.98
CA ILE A 297 -6.33 2.49 -17.69
C ILE A 297 -7.49 3.39 -18.16
N GLU A 298 -8.57 2.83 -18.71
CA GLU A 298 -9.75 3.63 -19.01
C GLU A 298 -10.39 4.25 -17.76
N ASP A 299 -10.42 3.53 -16.64
CA ASP A 299 -10.97 4.06 -15.38
C ASP A 299 -10.08 5.17 -14.80
N ARG A 300 -8.76 5.13 -15.00
CA ARG A 300 -7.89 6.28 -14.72
C ARG A 300 -8.21 7.50 -15.60
N VAL A 301 -8.62 7.30 -16.86
CA VAL A 301 -9.10 8.40 -17.72
C VAL A 301 -10.48 8.91 -17.29
N LYS A 302 -11.42 8.03 -16.92
CA LYS A 302 -12.78 8.41 -16.49
C LYS A 302 -12.79 9.21 -15.18
N ASN A 303 -11.82 8.98 -14.31
CA ASN A 303 -11.68 9.64 -13.01
C ASN A 303 -10.65 10.80 -13.02
N ASP A 304 -10.39 11.41 -14.17
CA ASP A 304 -9.45 12.54 -14.37
C ASP A 304 -8.00 12.31 -13.86
N ARG A 305 -7.59 11.05 -13.59
CA ARG A 305 -6.25 10.72 -13.05
C ARG A 305 -5.15 10.77 -14.12
N ILE A 306 -5.51 10.57 -15.39
CA ILE A 306 -4.67 10.82 -16.57
C ILE A 306 -5.55 11.36 -17.70
N THR A 307 -4.97 12.09 -18.65
CA THR A 307 -5.73 12.55 -19.82
C THR A 307 -6.01 11.41 -20.79
N ALA A 308 -7.08 11.55 -21.58
CA ALA A 308 -7.36 10.64 -22.69
C ALA A 308 -6.20 10.60 -23.72
N LEU A 309 -5.51 11.73 -23.92
CA LEU A 309 -4.37 11.86 -24.82
C LEU A 309 -3.16 11.05 -24.35
N GLU A 310 -2.84 11.07 -23.06
CA GLU A 310 -1.77 10.25 -22.46
C GLU A 310 -2.00 8.76 -22.73
N ALA A 311 -3.20 8.25 -22.45
CA ALA A 311 -3.56 6.86 -22.74
C ALA A 311 -3.49 6.52 -24.24
N GLU A 312 -4.03 7.40 -25.10
CA GLU A 312 -4.04 7.24 -26.57
C GLU A 312 -2.61 7.24 -27.17
N GLN A 313 -1.69 8.01 -26.59
CA GLN A 313 -0.27 8.02 -26.95
C GLN A 313 0.47 6.77 -26.43
N SER A 314 0.24 6.36 -25.18
CA SER A 314 0.78 5.08 -24.66
C SER A 314 0.35 3.89 -25.51
N PHE A 315 -0.93 3.80 -25.87
CA PHE A 315 -1.43 2.73 -26.75
C PHE A 315 -0.74 2.75 -28.12
N LYS A 316 -0.48 3.94 -28.70
CA LYS A 316 0.28 4.07 -29.96
C LYS A 316 1.74 3.60 -29.82
N HIS A 317 2.38 3.77 -28.67
CA HIS A 317 3.71 3.20 -28.41
C HIS A 317 3.66 1.67 -28.27
N LEU A 318 2.66 1.14 -27.56
CA LEU A 318 2.43 -0.31 -27.42
C LEU A 318 2.09 -1.00 -28.74
N GLU A 319 1.25 -0.39 -29.58
CA GLU A 319 0.99 -0.85 -30.95
C GLU A 319 2.31 -1.00 -31.73
N ARG A 320 3.16 0.04 -31.70
CA ARG A 320 4.47 0.05 -32.37
C ARG A 320 5.40 -1.03 -31.80
N LEU A 321 5.46 -1.20 -30.48
CA LEU A 321 6.26 -2.25 -29.81
C LEU A 321 5.87 -3.65 -30.30
N LEU A 322 4.57 -3.91 -30.48
CA LEU A 322 4.07 -5.21 -30.93
C LEU A 322 4.25 -5.42 -32.45
N THR A 323 4.07 -4.38 -33.28
CA THR A 323 4.05 -4.52 -34.75
C THR A 323 5.38 -4.28 -35.47
N THR A 324 6.34 -3.60 -34.84
CA THR A 324 7.63 -3.26 -35.46
C THR A 324 8.71 -4.25 -35.04
N GLU A 325 9.54 -4.71 -35.98
CA GLU A 325 10.69 -5.57 -35.66
C GLU A 325 11.82 -4.78 -34.98
N SER A 326 12.55 -5.46 -34.09
CA SER A 326 13.61 -4.86 -33.28
C SER A 326 14.94 -4.82 -34.02
N GLU A 327 15.51 -3.62 -34.20
CA GLU A 327 16.92 -3.43 -34.58
C GLU A 327 17.87 -3.66 -33.38
N ALA A 328 17.34 -3.63 -32.15
CA ALA A 328 18.09 -3.90 -30.92
C ALA A 328 18.40 -5.40 -30.69
N GLY A 329 17.77 -6.29 -31.47
CA GLY A 329 17.98 -7.74 -31.39
C GLY A 329 16.99 -8.48 -30.48
N LEU A 330 16.01 -7.79 -29.89
CA LEU A 330 14.95 -8.42 -29.11
C LEU A 330 13.96 -9.17 -30.00
N THR A 331 13.48 -10.31 -29.50
CA THR A 331 12.49 -11.15 -30.19
C THR A 331 11.08 -10.55 -30.09
N LEU A 332 10.14 -11.13 -30.85
CA LEU A 332 8.71 -10.83 -30.68
C LEU A 332 8.21 -11.20 -29.27
N GLU A 333 8.73 -12.27 -28.67
CA GLU A 333 8.36 -12.73 -27.32
C GLU A 333 8.83 -11.73 -26.24
N ASP A 334 10.04 -11.19 -26.37
CA ASP A 334 10.54 -10.09 -25.51
C ASP A 334 9.63 -8.85 -25.60
N ARG A 335 9.27 -8.45 -26.83
CA ARG A 335 8.39 -7.30 -27.09
C ARG A 335 6.96 -7.52 -26.55
N GLN A 336 6.48 -8.76 -26.57
CA GLN A 336 5.20 -9.19 -26.00
C GLN A 336 5.19 -9.19 -24.47
N ILE A 337 6.28 -9.60 -23.83
CA ILE A 337 6.47 -9.51 -22.37
C ILE A 337 6.47 -8.03 -21.96
N LEU A 338 7.27 -7.20 -22.61
CA LEU A 338 7.35 -5.76 -22.34
C LEU A 338 6.00 -5.06 -22.51
N ALA A 339 5.24 -5.36 -23.56
CA ALA A 339 3.92 -4.74 -23.78
C ALA A 339 2.92 -5.07 -22.66
N GLN A 340 2.92 -6.31 -22.15
CA GLN A 340 2.07 -6.69 -21.01
C GLN A 340 2.52 -6.04 -19.70
N GLN A 341 3.83 -5.92 -19.47
CA GLN A 341 4.38 -5.27 -18.27
C GLN A 341 4.11 -3.76 -18.24
N VAL A 342 4.31 -3.06 -19.36
CA VAL A 342 3.99 -1.62 -19.49
C VAL A 342 2.49 -1.38 -19.29
N VAL A 343 1.61 -2.23 -19.84
CA VAL A 343 0.16 -2.13 -19.61
C VAL A 343 -0.21 -2.34 -18.13
N ALA A 344 0.38 -3.32 -17.45
CA ALA A 344 0.13 -3.53 -16.01
C ALA A 344 0.62 -2.35 -15.14
N GLN A 345 1.76 -1.72 -15.49
CA GLN A 345 2.30 -0.54 -14.79
C GLN A 345 1.49 0.72 -15.08
N MET A 346 0.95 0.86 -16.30
CA MET A 346 -0.04 1.89 -16.63
C MET A 346 -1.38 1.66 -15.94
N ALA A 347 -1.77 0.43 -15.64
CA ALA A 347 -2.99 0.14 -14.88
C ALA A 347 -2.83 0.53 -13.40
N VAL A 348 -1.75 0.06 -12.77
CA VAL A 348 -1.48 0.28 -11.35
C VAL A 348 0.00 0.70 -11.17
N PRO A 349 0.32 2.01 -11.18
CA PRO A 349 1.68 2.51 -11.02
C PRO A 349 2.34 2.06 -9.70
N THR A 350 1.53 1.94 -8.65
CA THR A 350 1.93 1.50 -7.29
C THR A 350 2.15 -0.02 -7.19
N ARG A 351 2.84 -0.56 -8.21
CA ARG A 351 3.34 -1.93 -8.34
C ARG A 351 4.66 -1.93 -9.14
N THR A 352 5.35 -0.79 -9.09
CA THR A 352 6.60 -0.55 -9.82
C THR A 352 7.74 -0.75 -8.83
N ASP A 353 8.13 -2.02 -8.63
CA ASP A 353 9.12 -2.40 -7.63
C ASP A 353 10.55 -2.22 -8.13
N GLN A 354 11.44 -1.74 -7.26
CA GLN A 354 12.88 -1.73 -7.51
C GLN A 354 13.49 -3.13 -7.38
N GLY A 355 12.81 -4.05 -6.67
CA GLY A 355 13.29 -5.39 -6.35
C GLY A 355 14.59 -5.42 -5.55
N GLN A 356 15.44 -6.42 -5.81
CA GLN A 356 16.75 -6.61 -5.15
C GLN A 356 17.85 -5.61 -5.57
N PHE A 357 17.48 -4.48 -6.18
CA PHE A 357 18.38 -3.52 -6.81
C PHE A 357 18.41 -2.19 -6.04
N ASN A 358 19.43 -1.35 -6.23
CA ASN A 358 19.63 -0.12 -5.45
C ASN A 358 19.03 1.11 -6.17
N THR A 359 17.90 0.92 -6.84
CA THR A 359 17.31 1.82 -7.86
C THR A 359 16.06 2.58 -7.37
N CYS A 360 15.80 2.64 -6.05
CA CYS A 360 14.68 3.40 -5.44
C CYS A 360 14.52 4.82 -6.04
N ASN A 361 15.63 5.54 -6.15
CA ASN A 361 15.80 6.82 -6.84
C ASN A 361 15.04 6.91 -8.18
N VAL A 362 15.37 6.07 -9.16
CA VAL A 362 14.69 6.08 -10.47
C VAL A 362 13.37 5.31 -10.50
N THR A 363 13.12 4.45 -9.52
CA THR A 363 11.85 3.70 -9.40
C THR A 363 10.70 4.60 -8.94
N THR A 364 10.95 5.52 -8.00
CA THR A 364 9.97 6.54 -7.60
C THR A 364 9.66 7.52 -8.76
N VAL A 365 10.64 7.84 -9.62
CA VAL A 365 10.43 8.57 -10.88
C VAL A 365 9.58 7.77 -11.87
N GLU A 366 9.83 6.46 -11.99
CA GLU A 366 9.04 5.54 -12.84
C GLU A 366 7.57 5.52 -12.38
N CYS A 367 7.32 5.38 -11.07
CA CYS A 367 5.98 5.41 -10.48
C CYS A 367 5.29 6.77 -10.70
N ARG A 368 5.97 7.91 -10.48
CA ARG A 368 5.41 9.25 -10.77
C ARG A 368 5.07 9.43 -12.26
N LEU A 369 5.93 8.95 -13.16
CA LEU A 369 5.68 9.05 -14.61
C LEU A 369 4.54 8.14 -15.06
N TYR A 370 4.44 6.89 -14.62
CA TYR A 370 3.25 6.07 -14.89
C TYR A 370 1.98 6.65 -14.23
N SER A 371 2.11 7.42 -13.14
CA SER A 371 1.01 8.09 -12.45
C SER A 371 0.48 9.33 -13.18
N ARG A 372 1.34 10.11 -13.85
CA ARG A 372 0.97 11.41 -14.45
C ARG A 372 1.13 11.47 -15.98
N HIS A 373 2.18 10.85 -16.51
CA HIS A 373 2.60 10.93 -17.91
C HIS A 373 2.91 9.54 -18.53
N PRO A 374 1.98 8.57 -18.51
CA PRO A 374 2.23 7.19 -18.91
C PRO A 374 2.65 7.02 -20.39
N SER A 375 2.50 8.04 -21.25
CA SER A 375 3.05 8.02 -22.60
C SER A 375 4.59 8.00 -22.62
N MET A 376 5.23 8.65 -21.64
CA MET A 376 6.69 8.82 -21.58
C MET A 376 7.46 7.52 -21.25
N PRO A 377 7.14 6.75 -20.18
CA PRO A 377 7.78 5.46 -19.94
C PRO A 377 7.41 4.43 -21.02
N ALA A 378 6.17 4.44 -21.53
CA ALA A 378 5.77 3.59 -22.66
C ALA A 378 6.57 3.90 -23.93
N ARG A 379 6.84 5.19 -24.22
CA ARG A 379 7.76 5.62 -25.29
C ARG A 379 9.17 5.09 -25.05
N MET A 380 9.72 5.34 -23.86
CA MET A 380 11.08 4.95 -23.49
C MET A 380 11.31 3.44 -23.64
N VAL A 381 10.48 2.62 -22.99
CA VAL A 381 10.58 1.15 -23.08
C VAL A 381 10.46 0.69 -24.54
N THR A 382 9.59 1.30 -25.34
CA THR A 382 9.46 0.95 -26.76
C THR A 382 10.67 1.36 -27.61
N ASP A 383 11.22 2.57 -27.44
CA ASP A 383 12.37 3.05 -28.21
C ASP A 383 13.62 2.21 -27.90
N LEU A 384 13.83 1.88 -26.62
CA LEU A 384 14.89 0.99 -26.17
C LEU A 384 14.71 -0.42 -26.75
N ALA A 385 13.51 -1.01 -26.62
CA ALA A 385 13.24 -2.37 -27.11
C ALA A 385 13.37 -2.51 -28.64
N LEU A 386 13.09 -1.45 -29.40
CA LEU A 386 13.20 -1.45 -30.86
C LEU A 386 14.59 -1.04 -31.37
N THR A 387 15.35 -0.18 -30.67
CA THR A 387 16.57 0.45 -31.22
C THR A 387 17.80 0.46 -30.30
N GLY A 388 17.65 0.06 -29.04
CA GLY A 388 18.69 0.15 -27.99
C GLY A 388 19.01 1.59 -27.56
N LYS A 389 18.18 2.57 -27.95
CA LYS A 389 18.40 4.00 -27.75
C LYS A 389 17.14 4.68 -27.25
N TYR A 390 17.30 5.83 -26.61
CA TYR A 390 16.20 6.72 -26.22
C TYR A 390 16.66 8.19 -26.32
N THR A 391 15.73 9.09 -26.65
CA THR A 391 15.94 10.53 -26.57
C THR A 391 14.94 11.11 -25.57
N ALA A 392 15.48 11.73 -24.52
CA ALA A 392 14.72 12.40 -23.46
C ALA A 392 14.08 13.71 -23.96
N GLY A 393 13.12 14.26 -23.22
CA GLY A 393 12.44 15.52 -23.58
C GLY A 393 13.39 16.70 -23.68
N ASP A 394 14.47 16.74 -22.87
CA ASP A 394 15.53 17.76 -22.96
C ASP A 394 16.56 17.53 -24.09
N GLY A 395 16.37 16.48 -24.92
CA GLY A 395 17.28 16.11 -25.99
C GLY A 395 18.46 15.21 -25.58
N THR A 396 18.55 14.78 -24.33
CA THR A 396 19.58 13.83 -23.88
C THR A 396 19.42 12.48 -24.60
N ASN A 397 20.48 12.01 -25.25
CA ASN A 397 20.47 10.80 -26.06
C ASN A 397 21.16 9.64 -25.33
N VAL A 398 20.38 8.67 -24.88
CA VAL A 398 20.84 7.48 -24.15
C VAL A 398 20.96 6.28 -25.09
N LYS A 399 21.95 5.42 -24.85
CA LYS A 399 22.05 4.08 -25.45
C LYS A 399 22.46 3.07 -24.38
N ILE A 400 21.77 1.94 -24.32
CA ILE A 400 22.06 0.83 -23.37
C ILE A 400 22.21 -0.50 -24.12
N ASP A 401 22.69 -1.54 -23.42
CA ASP A 401 22.41 -2.92 -23.82
C ASP A 401 21.03 -3.31 -23.26
N VAL A 402 20.23 -4.01 -24.08
CA VAL A 402 18.87 -4.43 -23.73
C VAL A 402 18.76 -5.94 -23.47
N GLY A 403 19.83 -6.71 -23.72
CA GLY A 403 19.81 -8.18 -23.72
C GLY A 403 20.23 -8.88 -22.42
N ALA A 404 20.90 -8.19 -21.50
CA ALA A 404 21.29 -8.73 -20.19
C ALA A 404 20.11 -8.66 -19.20
N ILE A 405 19.32 -9.73 -19.09
CA ILE A 405 17.99 -9.73 -18.45
C ILE A 405 17.88 -10.93 -17.51
N GLN A 406 17.60 -10.68 -16.23
CA GLN A 406 17.35 -11.75 -15.26
C GLN A 406 16.06 -12.50 -15.60
N ASP A 407 16.07 -13.84 -15.51
CA ASP A 407 14.92 -14.70 -15.83
C ASP A 407 13.64 -14.32 -15.06
N GLU A 408 13.79 -13.85 -13.81
CA GLU A 408 12.70 -13.31 -12.99
C GLU A 408 11.97 -12.14 -13.64
N ALA A 409 12.69 -11.21 -14.27
CA ALA A 409 12.14 -9.98 -14.85
C ALA A 409 11.28 -10.26 -16.09
N ARG A 410 11.43 -11.44 -16.71
CA ARG A 410 10.68 -11.89 -17.90
C ARG A 410 9.26 -12.40 -17.58
N LYS A 411 8.91 -12.55 -16.30
CA LYS A 411 7.63 -13.14 -15.86
C LYS A 411 6.44 -12.22 -16.18
N VAL A 412 5.31 -12.83 -16.57
CA VAL A 412 4.02 -12.17 -16.75
C VAL A 412 2.92 -13.07 -16.13
N PRO A 413 2.15 -12.60 -15.14
CA PRO A 413 2.36 -11.36 -14.39
C PRO A 413 3.72 -11.36 -13.67
N VAL A 414 4.25 -10.16 -13.39
CA VAL A 414 5.45 -9.99 -12.57
C VAL A 414 5.10 -10.35 -11.12
N PRO A 415 5.91 -11.16 -10.41
CA PRO A 415 5.70 -11.42 -8.99
C PRO A 415 5.89 -10.13 -8.17
N ASP A 416 5.15 -10.01 -7.07
CA ASP A 416 5.23 -8.86 -6.17
C ASP A 416 6.63 -8.74 -5.52
N GLY A 417 7.18 -7.53 -5.44
CA GLY A 417 8.55 -7.27 -4.96
C GLY A 417 9.66 -7.57 -5.98
N TYR A 418 9.33 -7.78 -7.27
CA TYR A 418 10.31 -8.03 -8.34
C TYR A 418 10.29 -6.93 -9.39
N ARG A 419 11.48 -6.42 -9.76
CA ARG A 419 11.64 -5.50 -10.88
C ARG A 419 11.27 -6.18 -12.21
N SER A 420 10.36 -5.58 -12.96
CA SER A 420 9.96 -6.06 -14.29
C SER A 420 11.06 -5.82 -15.34
N TYR A 421 10.97 -6.46 -16.51
CA TYR A 421 11.89 -6.18 -17.62
C TYR A 421 11.65 -4.77 -18.19
N ALA A 422 10.39 -4.30 -18.23
CA ALA A 422 10.06 -2.92 -18.56
C ALA A 422 10.74 -1.92 -17.61
N SER A 423 10.66 -2.16 -16.29
CA SER A 423 11.36 -1.36 -15.27
C SER A 423 12.88 -1.46 -15.38
N GLN A 424 13.43 -2.62 -15.72
CA GLN A 424 14.88 -2.70 -15.95
C GLN A 424 15.31 -1.79 -17.11
N LEU A 425 14.59 -1.80 -18.25
CA LEU A 425 14.89 -0.91 -19.37
C LEU A 425 14.72 0.56 -18.97
N PHE A 426 13.62 0.91 -18.29
CA PHE A 426 13.37 2.26 -17.80
C PHE A 426 14.47 2.73 -16.84
N GLN A 427 14.74 1.99 -15.76
CA GLN A 427 15.64 2.40 -14.68
C GLN A 427 17.09 2.47 -15.14
N VAL A 428 17.57 1.50 -15.95
CA VAL A 428 18.92 1.56 -16.52
C VAL A 428 19.04 2.76 -17.47
N CYS A 429 18.01 3.08 -18.27
CA CYS A 429 18.02 4.28 -19.10
C CYS A 429 18.02 5.56 -18.25
N ALA A 430 17.15 5.66 -17.24
CA ALA A 430 16.97 6.81 -16.37
C ALA A 430 18.26 7.19 -15.61
N VAL A 431 18.98 6.22 -15.03
CA VAL A 431 20.28 6.47 -14.38
C VAL A 431 21.32 7.00 -15.39
N ASN A 432 21.31 6.51 -16.63
CA ASN A 432 22.21 7.01 -17.67
C ASN A 432 21.81 8.39 -18.23
N VAL A 433 20.56 8.84 -18.08
CA VAL A 433 20.18 10.24 -18.42
C VAL A 433 21.03 11.22 -17.61
N HIS A 434 21.11 11.03 -16.28
CA HIS A 434 21.96 11.85 -15.41
C HIS A 434 23.44 11.75 -15.79
N TYR A 435 24.01 10.54 -15.90
CA TYR A 435 25.45 10.40 -16.15
C TYR A 435 25.92 10.86 -17.53
N ILE A 436 25.03 10.90 -18.53
CA ILE A 436 25.31 11.51 -19.84
C ILE A 436 25.32 13.05 -19.72
N LYS A 437 24.48 13.64 -18.86
CA LYS A 437 24.43 15.08 -18.59
C LYS A 437 25.54 15.56 -17.65
N GLU A 438 25.98 14.73 -16.71
CA GLU A 438 27.19 14.92 -15.89
C GLU A 438 28.44 15.07 -16.77
N GLY A 439 28.46 14.39 -17.93
CA GLY A 439 29.48 14.57 -18.96
C GLY A 439 30.86 13.97 -18.66
N LEU A 440 31.05 13.32 -17.51
CA LEU A 440 32.31 12.65 -17.16
C LEU A 440 32.55 11.33 -17.93
N GLY A 441 31.55 10.89 -18.70
CA GLY A 441 31.52 9.59 -19.39
C GLY A 441 31.36 8.40 -18.42
N THR A 442 30.89 8.68 -17.21
CA THR A 442 30.30 7.70 -16.29
C THR A 442 29.15 6.96 -17.00
N ARG A 443 28.95 5.68 -16.71
CA ARG A 443 27.80 4.92 -17.24
C ARG A 443 27.37 3.82 -16.29
N TYR A 444 26.08 3.51 -16.31
CA TYR A 444 25.45 2.48 -15.49
C TYR A 444 24.98 1.31 -16.34
N GLU A 445 25.24 0.08 -15.92
CA GLU A 445 24.92 -1.15 -16.65
C GLU A 445 24.27 -2.17 -15.71
N GLN A 446 23.26 -2.89 -16.20
CA GLN A 446 22.80 -4.13 -15.60
C GLN A 446 23.46 -5.30 -16.34
N LEU A 447 24.20 -6.14 -15.61
CA LEU A 447 24.78 -7.37 -16.11
C LEU A 447 24.20 -8.59 -15.38
N GLU A 448 24.64 -9.79 -15.78
CA GLU A 448 24.36 -11.01 -15.04
C GLU A 448 24.98 -10.99 -13.62
N PRO A 449 24.23 -11.43 -12.58
CA PRO A 449 24.76 -11.70 -11.25
C PRO A 449 25.91 -12.70 -11.28
N LYS A 450 27.00 -12.40 -10.56
CA LYS A 450 28.11 -13.35 -10.39
C LYS A 450 27.88 -14.26 -9.19
N TRP A 451 27.37 -15.45 -9.45
CA TRP A 451 27.22 -16.51 -8.46
C TRP A 451 28.50 -16.73 -7.63
N GLY A 452 28.43 -16.46 -6.33
CA GLY A 452 29.55 -16.58 -5.39
C GLY A 452 30.25 -15.26 -5.02
N GLU A 453 29.97 -14.14 -5.68
CA GLU A 453 30.26 -12.81 -5.13
C GLU A 453 29.09 -12.36 -4.24
N ASN A 454 29.31 -12.21 -2.93
CA ASN A 454 28.28 -11.72 -2.00
C ASN A 454 27.76 -10.34 -2.46
N ASN A 455 26.45 -10.15 -2.33
CA ASN A 455 25.72 -8.93 -2.69
C ASN A 455 25.93 -8.49 -4.16
N ASP A 456 26.14 -9.43 -5.08
CA ASP A 456 26.14 -9.15 -6.52
C ASP A 456 24.79 -9.46 -7.17
N ASN A 457 23.99 -8.42 -7.38
CA ASN A 457 22.73 -8.43 -8.13
C ASN A 457 22.92 -8.03 -9.62
N GLY A 458 24.17 -7.90 -10.08
CA GLY A 458 24.51 -7.54 -11.46
C GLY A 458 24.60 -6.03 -11.76
N GLU A 459 24.24 -5.12 -10.84
CA GLU A 459 24.39 -3.68 -11.03
C GLU A 459 25.86 -3.27 -11.18
N ARG A 460 26.17 -2.36 -12.10
CA ARG A 460 27.52 -1.82 -12.31
C ARG A 460 27.46 -0.31 -12.58
N LEU A 461 28.32 0.44 -11.89
CA LEU A 461 28.64 1.82 -12.26
C LEU A 461 30.10 1.87 -12.71
N TYR A 462 30.35 2.38 -13.92
CA TYR A 462 31.68 2.45 -14.53
C TYR A 462 32.09 3.90 -14.81
N ALA A 463 33.36 4.20 -14.58
CA ALA A 463 34.01 5.41 -15.09
C ALA A 463 34.27 5.32 -16.60
N SER A 464 34.63 6.44 -17.21
CA SER A 464 34.93 6.58 -18.64
C SER A 464 36.17 5.82 -19.12
N ASP A 465 37.07 5.44 -18.21
CA ASP A 465 38.22 4.54 -18.50
C ASP A 465 37.86 3.04 -18.38
N GLY A 466 36.64 2.73 -17.94
CA GLY A 466 36.17 1.36 -17.69
C GLY A 466 36.41 0.85 -16.26
N MET A 467 36.97 1.65 -15.35
CA MET A 467 37.09 1.28 -13.93
C MET A 467 35.69 1.14 -13.30
N LEU A 468 35.48 0.05 -12.56
CA LEU A 468 34.25 -0.16 -11.78
C LEU A 468 34.27 0.77 -10.55
N LEU A 469 33.32 1.71 -10.49
CA LEU A 469 33.12 2.63 -9.37
C LEU A 469 32.27 2.00 -8.27
N GLY A 470 31.29 1.17 -8.62
CA GLY A 470 30.41 0.52 -7.63
C GLY A 470 29.44 -0.50 -8.23
N LYS A 471 28.65 -1.14 -7.37
CA LYS A 471 27.51 -2.02 -7.71
C LYS A 471 26.16 -1.40 -7.32
N THR A 472 26.01 -0.09 -7.52
CA THR A 472 24.78 0.69 -7.24
C THR A 472 24.68 1.85 -8.23
N PRO A 473 23.51 2.52 -8.39
CA PRO A 473 23.34 3.67 -9.27
C PRO A 473 24.08 4.95 -8.87
N GLY A 474 24.53 5.10 -7.62
CA GLY A 474 25.34 6.25 -7.18
C GLY A 474 24.64 7.63 -7.10
N LEU A 475 23.31 7.69 -7.13
CA LEU A 475 22.53 8.93 -7.17
C LEU A 475 22.16 9.49 -5.77
N THR A 476 22.09 10.82 -5.63
CA THR A 476 21.51 11.55 -4.47
C THR A 476 20.11 12.10 -4.80
N ALA A 477 19.61 13.12 -4.08
CA ALA A 477 18.28 13.69 -4.33
C ALA A 477 18.24 14.61 -5.57
N GLU A 478 19.23 15.50 -5.76
CA GLU A 478 19.28 16.40 -6.94
C GLU A 478 19.16 15.65 -8.29
N PRO A 479 19.88 14.52 -8.55
CA PRO A 479 19.71 13.72 -9.76
C PRO A 479 18.29 13.18 -9.99
N ILE A 480 17.49 12.92 -8.95
CA ILE A 480 16.12 12.39 -9.11
C ILE A 480 15.23 13.43 -9.81
N ILE A 481 15.36 14.69 -9.42
CA ILE A 481 14.65 15.83 -10.02
C ILE A 481 15.19 16.09 -11.43
N GLU A 482 16.50 16.02 -11.61
CA GLU A 482 17.17 16.21 -12.89
C GLU A 482 16.74 15.18 -13.95
N ILE A 483 16.65 13.90 -13.56
CA ILE A 483 16.22 12.78 -14.42
C ILE A 483 14.75 12.93 -14.80
N HIS A 484 13.86 13.23 -13.84
CA HIS A 484 12.44 13.46 -14.12
C HIS A 484 12.24 14.59 -15.16
N ASN A 485 12.89 15.72 -14.94
CA ASN A 485 12.73 16.91 -15.78
C ASN A 485 13.42 16.76 -17.14
N ALA A 486 14.48 15.94 -17.23
CA ALA A 486 15.07 15.54 -18.50
C ALA A 486 14.14 14.64 -19.32
N ILE A 487 13.51 13.63 -18.68
CA ILE A 487 12.62 12.67 -19.36
C ILE A 487 11.37 13.38 -19.91
N THR A 488 10.72 14.20 -19.08
CA THR A 488 9.53 14.98 -19.48
C THR A 488 9.85 16.10 -20.47
N GLY A 489 11.00 16.76 -20.31
CA GLY A 489 11.31 18.03 -20.98
C GLY A 489 10.75 19.24 -20.23
N GLU A 490 10.18 19.06 -19.03
CA GLU A 490 9.55 20.11 -18.23
C GLU A 490 10.48 20.56 -17.09
N PRO A 491 11.34 21.59 -17.28
CA PRO A 491 12.25 22.09 -16.24
C PRO A 491 11.52 22.82 -15.10
N HIS A 492 10.18 22.89 -15.15
CA HIS A 492 9.31 23.60 -14.23
C HIS A 492 8.41 22.69 -13.40
N ASP A 493 8.35 21.37 -13.66
CA ASP A 493 7.82 20.45 -12.64
C ASP A 493 8.83 20.38 -11.48
N ARG A 494 8.37 20.84 -10.32
CA ARG A 494 9.16 21.11 -9.12
C ARG A 494 8.25 20.88 -7.92
N ASP A 495 8.82 20.96 -6.73
CA ASP A 495 8.10 20.81 -5.47
C ASP A 495 7.45 19.42 -5.26
N PHE A 496 7.87 18.41 -6.05
CA PHE A 496 7.44 17.01 -5.92
C PHE A 496 8.44 16.13 -5.12
N PHE A 497 9.59 16.66 -4.69
CA PHE A 497 10.57 15.92 -3.90
C PHE A 497 10.78 16.60 -2.54
N ILE A 498 10.54 15.87 -1.45
CA ILE A 498 10.60 16.34 -0.06
C ILE A 498 11.74 15.63 0.67
N GLY A 499 12.50 16.35 1.51
CA GLY A 499 13.57 15.75 2.32
C GLY A 499 14.13 16.69 3.39
N SER A 500 14.76 16.12 4.43
CA SER A 500 15.33 16.90 5.55
C SER A 500 16.74 17.46 5.27
N ILE A 501 17.32 17.12 4.13
CA ILE A 501 18.64 17.61 3.67
C ILE A 501 18.43 18.66 2.58
N ALA A 502 19.13 19.79 2.71
CA ALA A 502 19.08 20.89 1.75
C ALA A 502 19.95 20.60 0.50
N GLU A 503 19.38 19.89 -0.48
CA GLU A 503 19.92 19.73 -1.84
C GLU A 503 19.17 20.63 -2.85
N PRO A 504 19.76 20.96 -4.01
CA PRO A 504 19.08 21.76 -5.04
C PRO A 504 17.76 21.15 -5.51
N GLY A 505 16.69 21.95 -5.47
CA GLY A 505 15.35 21.55 -5.90
C GLY A 505 14.54 20.76 -4.86
N VAL A 506 15.13 20.34 -3.74
CA VAL A 506 14.42 19.61 -2.67
C VAL A 506 13.57 20.56 -1.83
N CYS A 507 12.30 20.20 -1.61
CA CYS A 507 11.46 20.82 -0.58
C CYS A 507 11.97 20.42 0.81
N LEU A 508 12.70 21.34 1.45
CA LEU A 508 13.27 21.13 2.77
C LEU A 508 12.19 21.07 3.85
N VAL A 509 12.09 19.93 4.54
CA VAL A 509 11.24 19.74 5.73
C VAL A 509 12.06 19.89 7.01
N ASN A 510 11.61 20.72 7.96
CA ASN A 510 12.27 20.92 9.26
C ASN A 510 11.38 20.53 10.46
N SER A 511 10.09 20.25 10.22
CA SER A 511 9.10 19.88 11.22
C SER A 511 7.94 19.10 10.59
N GLN A 512 7.15 18.40 11.42
CA GLN A 512 5.88 17.80 11.00
C GLN A 512 4.96 18.83 10.32
N SER A 513 4.91 20.07 10.82
CA SER A 513 4.06 21.13 10.24
C SER A 513 4.52 21.57 8.85
N ASP A 514 5.81 21.48 8.54
CA ASP A 514 6.31 21.75 7.18
C ASP A 514 5.90 20.61 6.23
N LEU A 515 5.99 19.35 6.69
CA LEU A 515 5.55 18.18 5.92
C LEU A 515 4.05 18.26 5.62
N GLU A 516 3.23 18.52 6.64
CA GLU A 516 1.78 18.66 6.50
C GLU A 516 1.40 19.82 5.55
N HIS A 517 2.14 20.93 5.57
CA HIS A 517 1.93 22.03 4.64
C HIS A 517 2.26 21.63 3.19
N LEU A 518 3.37 20.92 2.96
CA LEU A 518 3.76 20.41 1.63
C LEU A 518 2.78 19.35 1.10
N LEU A 519 2.38 18.38 1.93
CA LEU A 519 1.42 17.35 1.55
C LEU A 519 0.01 17.92 1.32
N LYS A 520 -0.41 18.89 2.13
CA LYS A 520 -1.66 19.61 1.87
C LYS A 520 -1.57 20.39 0.55
N HIS A 521 -0.46 21.06 0.25
CA HIS A 521 -0.27 21.75 -1.02
C HIS A 521 -0.33 20.78 -2.21
N ALA A 522 0.26 19.60 -2.09
CA ALA A 522 0.20 18.56 -3.12
C ALA A 522 -1.24 18.02 -3.34
N ASN A 523 -2.03 17.88 -2.27
CA ASN A 523 -3.45 17.52 -2.35
C ASN A 523 -4.27 18.64 -3.02
N ASP A 524 -4.16 19.88 -2.50
CA ASP A 524 -4.86 21.08 -2.99
C ASP A 524 -4.59 21.40 -4.47
N THR A 525 -3.45 20.97 -5.01
CA THR A 525 -3.03 21.20 -6.41
C THR A 525 -3.09 19.96 -7.28
N HIS A 526 -3.48 18.80 -6.73
CA HIS A 526 -3.45 17.49 -7.39
C HIS A 526 -2.07 17.16 -8.02
N SER A 527 -0.97 17.51 -7.33
CA SER A 527 0.41 17.31 -7.82
C SER A 527 1.00 15.93 -7.45
N PHE A 528 0.27 15.12 -6.69
CA PHE A 528 0.63 13.73 -6.35
C PHE A 528 0.90 12.84 -7.60
N PRO A 529 1.68 11.75 -7.43
CA PRO A 529 2.39 11.36 -6.21
C PRO A 529 3.69 12.15 -6.01
N VAL A 530 4.06 12.39 -4.75
CA VAL A 530 5.30 13.09 -4.38
C VAL A 530 6.31 12.12 -3.77
N ILE A 531 7.59 12.43 -3.88
CA ILE A 531 8.70 11.59 -3.43
C ILE A 531 9.19 12.12 -2.08
N LEU A 532 9.32 11.26 -1.07
CA LEU A 532 9.89 11.61 0.24
C LEU A 532 11.20 10.85 0.46
N ALA A 533 12.28 11.58 0.77
CA ALA A 533 13.51 11.00 1.28
C ALA A 533 13.34 10.55 2.74
N VAL A 534 13.67 9.28 3.02
CA VAL A 534 13.53 8.64 4.34
C VAL A 534 14.80 7.89 4.70
N HIS A 535 15.13 7.81 5.99
CA HIS A 535 16.25 7.00 6.46
C HIS A 535 15.74 5.66 7.00
N THR A 536 16.10 4.55 6.34
CA THR A 536 15.57 3.20 6.65
C THR A 536 15.94 2.68 8.03
N ALA A 537 16.86 3.34 8.74
CA ALA A 537 17.11 3.03 10.15
C ALA A 537 15.96 3.47 11.07
N ASN A 538 14.96 4.22 10.61
CA ASN A 538 13.81 4.69 11.39
C ASN A 538 12.55 3.87 11.07
N GLN A 539 11.59 3.85 12.00
CA GLN A 539 10.26 3.28 11.74
C GLN A 539 9.43 4.16 10.79
N PRO A 540 8.53 3.59 9.96
CA PRO A 540 8.28 2.15 9.79
C PRO A 540 9.33 1.43 8.93
N PHE A 541 10.06 2.15 8.07
CA PHE A 541 10.94 1.61 7.02
C PHE A 541 12.05 0.65 7.51
N TRP A 542 12.39 0.65 8.80
CA TRP A 542 13.24 -0.35 9.43
C TRP A 542 12.58 -1.74 9.56
N CYS A 543 11.27 -1.80 9.82
CA CYS A 543 10.48 -3.02 9.72
C CYS A 543 10.27 -3.41 8.25
N ASP A 544 9.86 -2.47 7.40
CA ASP A 544 9.44 -2.71 6.01
C ASP A 544 10.60 -3.25 5.15
N SER A 545 11.83 -2.81 5.43
CA SER A 545 13.06 -3.33 4.82
C SER A 545 13.49 -4.71 5.34
N GLY A 546 12.73 -5.32 6.26
CA GLY A 546 13.10 -6.54 6.96
C GLY A 546 14.36 -6.38 7.80
N SER A 547 14.45 -5.31 8.61
CA SER A 547 15.67 -4.92 9.36
C SER A 547 16.86 -4.61 8.45
N GLY A 548 16.64 -3.81 7.40
CA GLY A 548 17.68 -3.37 6.46
C GLY A 548 18.11 -4.41 5.41
N SER A 549 17.37 -5.52 5.27
CA SER A 549 17.66 -6.61 4.32
C SER A 549 17.31 -6.29 2.85
N ALA A 550 16.39 -5.35 2.62
CA ALA A 550 15.89 -4.99 1.29
C ALA A 550 16.91 -4.22 0.42
N GLY A 551 16.67 -4.19 -0.90
CA GLY A 551 17.51 -3.46 -1.86
C GLY A 551 17.57 -1.96 -1.55
N GLY A 552 18.76 -1.37 -1.52
CA GLY A 552 18.96 0.04 -1.12
C GLY A 552 18.87 0.32 0.38
N ALA A 553 18.39 -0.61 1.22
CA ALA A 553 18.05 -0.31 2.62
C ALA A 553 19.25 -0.15 3.59
N GLY A 554 20.49 -0.23 3.10
CA GLY A 554 21.71 0.07 3.88
C GLY A 554 22.17 -0.99 4.90
N GLY A 555 21.47 -2.12 5.04
CA GLY A 555 21.83 -3.17 5.99
C GLY A 555 21.59 -2.77 7.45
N ASN A 556 22.34 -3.37 8.38
CA ASN A 556 22.12 -3.25 9.82
C ASN A 556 22.14 -1.82 10.40
N SER A 557 22.69 -0.84 9.66
CA SER A 557 22.75 0.57 10.06
C SER A 557 21.64 1.43 9.44
N GLY A 558 20.83 0.86 8.54
CA GLY A 558 20.01 1.60 7.60
C GLY A 558 20.81 2.46 6.61
N GLY A 559 20.09 3.21 5.79
CA GLY A 559 20.63 4.17 4.82
C GLY A 559 19.53 5.09 4.30
N TRP A 560 19.88 5.98 3.37
CA TRP A 560 18.91 6.83 2.69
C TRP A 560 18.17 6.05 1.60
N HIS A 561 16.84 6.16 1.63
CA HIS A 561 15.89 5.59 0.69
C HIS A 561 14.90 6.68 0.25
N VAL A 562 14.13 6.41 -0.78
CA VAL A 562 13.04 7.30 -1.23
C VAL A 562 11.78 6.49 -1.42
N VAL A 563 10.64 7.04 -1.00
CA VAL A 563 9.32 6.42 -1.11
C VAL A 563 8.33 7.36 -1.79
N THR A 564 7.25 6.80 -2.33
CA THR A 564 6.26 7.52 -3.14
C THR A 564 4.99 7.76 -2.31
N ILE A 565 4.75 8.99 -1.87
CA ILE A 565 3.50 9.37 -1.17
C ILE A 565 2.39 9.53 -2.22
N THR A 566 1.31 8.78 -2.04
CA THR A 566 0.23 8.61 -3.03
C THR A 566 -1.01 9.45 -2.72
N ASP A 567 -1.32 9.69 -1.44
CA ASP A 567 -2.45 10.52 -0.96
C ASP A 567 -2.17 11.08 0.46
N TYR A 568 -2.96 12.07 0.89
CA TYR A 568 -2.82 12.75 2.18
C TYR A 568 -4.19 13.09 2.80
N ASN A 569 -4.43 12.58 4.01
CA ASN A 569 -5.65 12.79 4.78
C ASN A 569 -5.42 13.74 5.98
N PRO A 570 -6.02 14.95 5.98
CA PRO A 570 -5.88 15.95 7.04
C PRO A 570 -6.79 15.71 8.27
N GLY A 571 -7.32 14.49 8.44
CA GLY A 571 -8.10 14.12 9.62
C GLY A 571 -7.26 14.00 10.91
N PRO A 572 -7.87 13.62 12.05
CA PRO A 572 -7.16 13.24 13.26
C PRO A 572 -7.10 11.72 13.43
N PRO A 573 -5.92 11.07 13.43
CA PRO A 573 -4.59 11.64 13.20
C PRO A 573 -4.34 11.98 11.72
N THR A 574 -3.42 12.91 11.46
CA THR A 574 -3.00 13.26 10.11
C THR A 574 -2.19 12.12 9.51
N VAL A 575 -2.59 11.58 8.37
CA VAL A 575 -1.91 10.42 7.74
C VAL A 575 -1.67 10.62 6.25
N ALA A 576 -0.71 9.88 5.69
CA ALA A 576 -0.48 9.79 4.26
C ALA A 576 -0.28 8.33 3.82
N THR A 577 -0.76 7.99 2.62
CA THR A 577 -0.56 6.66 2.02
C THR A 577 0.75 6.63 1.22
N ILE A 578 1.45 5.50 1.25
CA ILE A 578 2.77 5.35 0.63
C ILE A 578 2.88 4.07 -0.18
N ASP A 579 3.35 4.23 -1.41
CA ASP A 579 3.89 3.21 -2.30
C ASP A 579 5.40 3.08 -2.02
N ASN A 580 5.84 1.88 -1.64
CA ASN A 580 7.21 1.60 -1.21
C ASN A 580 7.82 0.51 -2.10
N GLN A 581 8.97 0.80 -2.69
CA GLN A 581 9.45 0.12 -3.90
C GLN A 581 10.04 -1.29 -3.66
N TRP A 582 9.68 -1.91 -2.53
CA TRP A 582 9.99 -3.29 -2.14
C TRP A 582 8.78 -4.25 -2.26
N GLY A 583 7.62 -3.76 -2.73
CA GLY A 583 6.39 -4.55 -2.93
C GLY A 583 5.42 -4.49 -1.76
N LYS A 584 4.19 -5.01 -1.95
CA LYS A 584 3.02 -4.71 -1.08
C LYS A 584 3.12 -5.09 0.39
N ALA A 585 4.11 -5.91 0.78
CA ALA A 585 4.36 -6.20 2.19
C ALA A 585 5.05 -5.04 2.93
N ALA A 586 5.55 -4.05 2.19
CA ALA A 586 6.18 -2.82 2.65
C ALA A 586 5.36 -1.55 2.30
N ASP A 587 4.18 -1.73 1.67
CA ASP A 587 3.28 -0.65 1.26
C ASP A 587 2.39 -0.19 2.40
N HIS A 588 2.08 1.11 2.36
CA HIS A 588 1.09 1.78 3.19
C HIS A 588 0.02 2.42 2.30
N ASN A 589 -0.41 1.70 1.27
CA ASN A 589 -1.22 2.19 0.14
C ASN A 589 -2.74 2.27 0.41
N ASP A 590 -3.19 2.11 1.65
CA ASP A 590 -4.58 2.27 2.08
C ASP A 590 -4.69 3.01 3.43
N LEU A 591 -5.90 3.47 3.80
CA LEU A 591 -6.13 4.26 5.02
C LEU A 591 -6.01 3.47 6.35
N LEU A 592 -5.91 2.14 6.30
CA LEU A 592 -5.67 1.31 7.49
C LEU A 592 -4.17 1.13 7.76
N MET A 593 -3.36 1.14 6.69
CA MET A 593 -1.89 1.06 6.76
C MET A 593 -1.20 2.43 6.70
N ALA A 594 -1.91 3.49 6.32
CA ALA A 594 -1.40 4.86 6.18
C ALA A 594 -0.64 5.34 7.44
N ILE A 595 0.48 6.04 7.22
CA ILE A 595 1.43 6.39 8.28
C ILE A 595 1.11 7.81 8.80
N GLU A 596 1.16 8.01 10.12
CA GLU A 596 1.02 9.34 10.71
C GLU A 596 2.13 10.30 10.23
N THR A 597 1.79 11.55 9.95
CA THR A 597 2.75 12.57 9.48
C THR A 597 3.89 12.85 10.46
N LYS A 598 3.67 12.63 11.77
CA LYS A 598 4.72 12.67 12.79
C LYS A 598 5.80 11.61 12.54
N ASP A 599 5.39 10.41 12.13
CA ASP A 599 6.25 9.25 11.91
C ASP A 599 6.98 9.39 10.57
N LEU A 600 6.29 9.89 9.54
CA LEU A 600 6.91 10.26 8.27
C LEU A 600 7.95 11.38 8.42
N PHE A 601 7.64 12.41 9.22
CA PHE A 601 8.62 13.45 9.52
C PHE A 601 9.83 12.86 10.27
N ARG A 602 9.60 12.09 11.34
CA ARG A 602 10.66 11.37 12.07
C ARG A 602 11.49 10.48 11.13
N ALA A 603 10.84 9.75 10.23
CA ALA A 603 11.51 8.87 9.26
C ALA A 603 12.36 9.64 8.25
N SER A 604 11.97 10.88 7.89
CA SER A 604 12.74 11.74 7.00
C SER A 604 14.07 12.25 7.59
N LEU A 605 14.28 12.13 8.91
CA LEU A 605 15.48 12.58 9.60
C LEU A 605 16.60 11.52 9.60
N GLY A 606 17.84 11.96 9.75
CA GLY A 606 18.94 11.04 10.09
C GLY A 606 18.70 10.37 11.46
N PRO A 607 19.23 9.15 11.71
CA PRO A 607 18.92 8.37 12.92
C PRO A 607 19.36 9.05 14.22
N LYS A 608 20.29 10.00 14.15
CA LYS A 608 20.70 10.84 15.28
C LYS A 608 19.70 11.98 15.54
N ASP A 609 19.16 12.56 14.49
CA ASP A 609 18.26 13.71 14.56
C ASP A 609 16.80 13.28 14.83
N ALA A 610 16.47 12.01 14.58
CA ALA A 610 15.24 11.34 15.01
C ALA A 610 15.18 11.05 16.53
N ILE A 611 16.34 10.87 17.21
CA ILE A 611 16.40 10.53 18.64
C ILE A 611 15.71 11.60 19.52
N PRO A 612 15.94 12.92 19.37
CA PRO A 612 15.25 13.95 20.14
C PRO A 612 13.71 13.87 20.07
N GLU A 613 13.12 13.61 18.89
CA GLU A 613 11.67 13.49 18.75
C GLU A 613 11.13 12.22 19.40
N LEU A 614 11.86 11.10 19.32
CA LEU A 614 11.54 9.87 20.07
C LEU A 614 11.64 10.07 21.60
N GLN A 615 12.68 10.74 22.09
CA GLN A 615 12.83 11.07 23.52
C GLN A 615 11.69 11.93 24.03
N LYS A 616 11.23 12.90 23.22
CA LYS A 616 10.09 13.77 23.50
C LYS A 616 8.78 12.98 23.53
N GLU A 617 8.48 12.18 22.51
CA GLU A 617 7.22 11.40 22.45
C GLU A 617 7.16 10.32 23.55
N SER A 618 8.23 9.55 23.79
CA SER A 618 8.36 8.61 24.93
C SER A 618 8.07 9.32 26.25
N LYS A 619 8.74 10.46 26.51
CA LYS A 619 8.55 11.22 27.75
C LYS A 619 7.12 11.72 27.90
N GLU A 620 6.52 12.26 26.84
CA GLU A 620 5.13 12.71 26.87
C GLU A 620 4.16 11.56 27.14
N LEU A 621 4.37 10.38 26.57
CA LEU A 621 3.56 9.19 26.81
C LEU A 621 3.75 8.64 28.23
N ARG A 622 4.98 8.64 28.76
CA ARG A 622 5.26 8.33 30.18
C ARG A 622 4.58 9.31 31.13
N ASP A 623 4.66 10.62 30.86
CA ASP A 623 4.01 11.67 31.67
C ASP A 623 2.46 11.57 31.63
N LYS A 624 1.89 11.10 30.50
CA LYS A 624 0.45 10.82 30.33
C LYS A 624 0.01 9.51 31.02
N GLY A 625 0.95 8.69 31.50
CA GLY A 625 0.68 7.37 32.10
C GLY A 625 0.47 6.25 31.09
N THR A 626 0.76 6.50 29.80
CA THR A 626 0.56 5.58 28.68
C THR A 626 1.86 5.28 27.91
N PRO A 627 2.97 4.84 28.53
CA PRO A 627 4.21 4.54 27.81
C PRO A 627 4.01 3.48 26.71
N ASP A 628 4.58 3.75 25.54
CA ASP A 628 4.64 2.89 24.36
C ASP A 628 5.92 2.05 24.39
N ALA A 629 5.77 0.73 24.25
CA ALA A 629 6.89 -0.21 24.29
C ALA A 629 7.69 -0.24 22.98
N GLY A 630 7.02 -0.17 21.83
CA GLY A 630 7.66 -0.21 20.51
C GLY A 630 8.55 1.01 20.30
N LEU A 631 8.02 2.19 20.61
CA LEU A 631 8.73 3.46 20.55
C LEU A 631 9.97 3.49 21.45
N GLU A 632 9.88 2.96 22.67
CA GLU A 632 11.01 2.97 23.61
C GLU A 632 12.09 1.93 23.28
N PHE A 633 11.72 0.75 22.74
CA PHE A 633 12.70 -0.15 22.14
C PHE A 633 13.38 0.49 20.92
N ASP A 634 12.66 1.26 20.10
CA ASP A 634 13.22 1.93 18.92
C ASP A 634 14.17 3.09 19.28
N LEU A 635 13.80 3.89 20.28
CA LEU A 635 14.67 4.91 20.87
C LEU A 635 15.97 4.30 21.42
N LEU A 636 15.86 3.18 22.13
CA LEU A 636 17.02 2.48 22.68
C LEU A 636 17.90 1.89 21.56
N ARG A 637 17.28 1.33 20.52
CA ARG A 637 17.94 0.83 19.29
C ARG A 637 18.74 1.94 18.59
N LEU A 638 18.14 3.11 18.36
CA LEU A 638 18.82 4.23 17.72
C LEU A 638 19.95 4.83 18.57
N ARG A 639 19.79 4.93 19.90
CA ARG A 639 20.86 5.40 20.80
C ARG A 639 22.10 4.49 20.76
N ASN A 640 21.92 3.18 20.62
CA ASN A 640 23.03 2.24 20.42
C ASN A 640 23.63 2.35 19.00
N LEU A 641 22.80 2.43 17.96
CA LEU A 641 23.24 2.58 16.56
C LEU A 641 24.08 3.85 16.33
N THR A 642 23.70 4.96 16.96
CA THR A 642 24.39 6.26 16.85
C THR A 642 25.59 6.41 17.78
N GLY A 643 25.82 5.45 18.69
CA GLY A 643 26.90 5.50 19.68
C GLY A 643 26.65 6.43 20.87
N GLU A 644 25.42 6.92 21.07
CA GLU A 644 25.02 7.59 22.33
C GLU A 644 24.97 6.62 23.52
N LEU A 645 24.87 5.32 23.25
CA LEU A 645 24.90 4.26 24.23
C LEU A 645 25.91 3.19 23.82
N GLY A 646 26.77 2.76 24.74
CA GLY A 646 27.71 1.66 24.51
C GLY A 646 27.05 0.29 24.69
N GLY A 647 27.52 -0.74 23.99
CA GLY A 647 26.90 -2.08 23.98
C GLY A 647 26.61 -2.66 25.38
N SER A 648 27.52 -2.54 26.35
CA SER A 648 27.30 -3.01 27.73
C SER A 648 26.26 -2.21 28.51
N ASP A 649 25.98 -0.97 28.10
CA ASP A 649 24.92 -0.15 28.67
C ASP A 649 23.58 -0.42 27.95
N TYR A 650 23.60 -0.65 26.63
CA TYR A 650 22.46 -1.12 25.84
C TYR A 650 21.95 -2.48 26.31
N ASP A 651 22.84 -3.47 26.48
CA ASP A 651 22.49 -4.82 26.99
C ASP A 651 21.83 -4.76 28.38
N ARG A 652 22.12 -3.72 29.17
CA ARG A 652 21.55 -3.49 30.50
C ARG A 652 20.21 -2.74 30.43
N GLU A 653 20.15 -1.65 29.66
CA GLU A 653 18.94 -0.85 29.46
C GLU A 653 17.84 -1.68 28.76
N LEU A 654 18.19 -2.52 27.78
CA LEU A 654 17.24 -3.40 27.08
C LEU A 654 16.58 -4.42 28.02
N LYS A 655 17.39 -5.07 28.86
CA LYS A 655 16.92 -6.01 29.89
C LYS A 655 16.06 -5.34 30.96
N ALA A 656 16.33 -4.07 31.29
CA ALA A 656 15.54 -3.30 32.23
C ALA A 656 14.19 -2.89 31.62
N LEU A 657 14.21 -2.32 30.41
CA LEU A 657 13.03 -1.88 29.67
C LEU A 657 12.05 -3.03 29.40
N PHE A 658 12.56 -4.17 28.91
CA PHE A 658 11.73 -5.38 28.74
C PHE A 658 11.05 -5.83 30.04
N LYS A 659 11.76 -5.78 31.17
CA LYS A 659 11.19 -6.19 32.48
C LYS A 659 10.21 -5.18 33.04
N GLU A 660 10.34 -3.89 32.72
CA GLU A 660 9.31 -2.88 33.02
C GLU A 660 8.02 -3.16 32.22
N HIS A 661 8.13 -3.22 30.89
CA HIS A 661 7.00 -3.43 29.98
C HIS A 661 6.27 -4.75 30.24
N ARG A 662 6.99 -5.86 30.33
CA ARG A 662 6.38 -7.15 30.68
C ARG A 662 5.73 -7.15 32.07
N ALA A 663 6.26 -6.38 33.03
CA ALA A 663 5.62 -6.22 34.34
C ALA A 663 4.40 -5.29 34.34
N ARG A 664 4.21 -4.43 33.32
CA ARG A 664 2.94 -3.72 33.07
C ARG A 664 1.93 -4.65 32.41
N TRP A 665 2.32 -5.32 31.33
CA TRP A 665 1.47 -6.26 30.58
C TRP A 665 0.90 -7.36 31.48
N LEU A 666 1.72 -7.99 32.33
CA LEU A 666 1.29 -9.05 33.25
C LEU A 666 0.29 -8.60 34.34
N LYS A 667 0.13 -7.29 34.57
CA LYS A 667 -0.89 -6.74 35.48
C LYS A 667 -2.16 -6.29 34.76
N GLY A 668 -2.08 -6.03 33.45
CA GLY A 668 -3.10 -5.30 32.70
C GLY A 668 -2.95 -3.77 32.78
N ASP A 669 -1.79 -3.25 33.19
CA ASP A 669 -1.51 -1.81 33.33
C ASP A 669 -1.14 -1.12 31.97
N ALA A 670 -1.53 -1.70 30.83
CA ALA A 670 -1.06 -1.27 29.51
C ALA A 670 -2.04 -1.62 28.37
N ASP A 671 -1.98 -0.84 27.28
CA ASP A 671 -2.65 -1.18 26.03
C ASP A 671 -1.98 -2.40 25.40
N MET A 672 -2.78 -3.40 25.04
CA MET A 672 -2.27 -4.63 24.43
C MET A 672 -1.70 -4.40 23.03
N THR A 673 -2.14 -3.36 22.32
CA THR A 673 -1.66 -3.00 20.98
C THR A 673 -0.22 -2.49 21.05
N GLU A 674 0.05 -1.58 22.00
CA GLU A 674 1.36 -0.95 22.14
C GLU A 674 2.39 -1.87 22.80
N GLU A 675 1.99 -2.70 23.77
CA GLU A 675 2.84 -3.77 24.29
C GLU A 675 3.11 -4.86 23.23
N PHE A 676 2.16 -5.15 22.33
CA PHE A 676 2.38 -6.07 21.20
C PHE A 676 3.38 -5.50 20.18
N LYS A 677 3.29 -4.21 19.82
CA LYS A 677 4.32 -3.51 19.02
C LYS A 677 5.71 -3.61 19.69
N GLY A 678 5.76 -3.48 21.02
CA GLY A 678 6.98 -3.71 21.80
C GLY A 678 7.54 -5.12 21.65
N ILE A 679 6.67 -6.13 21.71
CA ILE A 679 7.05 -7.54 21.51
C ILE A 679 7.54 -7.78 20.07
N THR A 680 6.94 -7.17 19.04
CA THR A 680 7.44 -7.29 17.66
C THR A 680 8.78 -6.58 17.45
N MET A 681 9.05 -5.50 18.20
CA MET A 681 10.34 -4.80 18.19
C MET A 681 11.46 -5.53 18.94
N LEU A 682 11.13 -6.36 19.94
CA LEU A 682 12.11 -7.02 20.80
C LEU A 682 13.10 -7.93 20.02
N PRO A 683 12.70 -8.80 19.06
CA PRO A 683 13.63 -9.56 18.22
C PRO A 683 14.68 -8.71 17.50
N MET A 684 14.29 -7.51 17.07
CA MET A 684 15.16 -6.58 16.34
C MET A 684 16.13 -5.86 17.29
N ALA A 685 15.71 -5.60 18.52
CA ALA A 685 16.60 -5.13 19.59
C ALA A 685 17.58 -6.23 20.06
N LEU A 686 17.13 -7.49 20.17
CA LEU A 686 17.96 -8.65 20.53
C LEU A 686 19.08 -8.92 19.52
N ASN A 687 18.86 -8.64 18.23
CA ASN A 687 19.89 -8.75 17.19
C ASN A 687 21.11 -7.86 17.46
N LEU A 688 20.92 -6.69 18.09
CA LEU A 688 21.99 -5.73 18.40
C LEU A 688 22.70 -5.98 19.75
N MET A 689 22.23 -6.93 20.57
CA MET A 689 22.88 -7.28 21.83
C MET A 689 24.27 -7.90 21.62
N SER A 690 25.19 -7.62 22.54
CA SER A 690 26.56 -8.14 22.51
C SER A 690 26.58 -9.68 22.51
N PRO A 691 27.27 -10.34 21.55
CA PRO A 691 27.35 -11.81 21.52
C PRO A 691 28.04 -12.41 22.76
N GLY A 692 27.44 -13.46 23.34
CA GLY A 692 27.96 -14.20 24.50
C GLY A 692 26.94 -14.55 25.59
N ASP A 693 27.48 -14.98 26.75
CA ASP A 693 26.71 -15.60 27.85
C ASP A 693 25.55 -14.73 28.37
N ASP A 694 25.74 -13.42 28.50
CA ASP A 694 24.71 -12.50 28.98
C ASP A 694 23.52 -12.37 28.02
N LYS A 695 23.74 -12.60 26.72
CA LYS A 695 22.69 -12.63 25.70
C LYS A 695 22.00 -13.99 25.68
N LEU A 696 22.77 -15.08 25.70
CA LEU A 696 22.26 -16.46 25.77
C LEU A 696 21.38 -16.71 27.02
N LEU A 697 21.79 -16.20 28.18
CA LEU A 697 21.01 -16.28 29.42
C LEU A 697 19.70 -15.48 29.34
N PHE A 698 19.72 -14.30 28.70
CA PHE A 698 18.51 -13.49 28.52
C PHE A 698 17.56 -14.10 27.48
N LEU A 699 18.07 -14.66 26.39
CA LEU A 699 17.29 -15.42 25.42
C LEU A 699 16.61 -16.64 26.08
N SER A 700 17.28 -17.33 27.00
CA SER A 700 16.66 -18.44 27.75
C SER A 700 15.66 -17.95 28.80
N GLU A 701 15.85 -16.75 29.38
CA GLU A 701 14.82 -16.09 30.19
C GLU A 701 13.57 -15.81 29.35
N LEU A 702 13.71 -15.22 28.15
CA LEU A 702 12.60 -14.96 27.22
C LEU A 702 11.88 -16.24 26.75
N GLU A 703 12.61 -17.33 26.55
CA GLU A 703 12.05 -18.64 26.19
C GLU A 703 11.23 -19.24 27.35
N GLN A 704 11.81 -19.29 28.55
CA GLN A 704 11.12 -19.77 29.77
C GLN A 704 9.88 -18.93 30.08
N GLU A 705 9.95 -17.63 29.79
CA GLU A 705 8.87 -16.67 29.92
C GLU A 705 7.85 -16.68 28.76
N LYS A 706 8.07 -17.51 27.74
CA LYS A 706 7.24 -17.69 26.53
C LYS A 706 7.06 -16.43 25.67
N VAL A 707 8.03 -15.53 25.71
CA VAL A 707 8.08 -14.34 24.84
C VAL A 707 8.68 -14.69 23.48
N ILE A 708 9.65 -15.61 23.44
CA ILE A 708 10.11 -16.26 22.21
C ILE A 708 9.82 -17.76 22.26
N THR A 709 9.69 -18.40 21.09
CA THR A 709 9.55 -19.86 21.00
C THR A 709 10.90 -20.56 21.19
N HIS A 710 10.85 -21.85 21.55
CA HIS A 710 12.03 -22.73 21.57
C HIS A 710 12.78 -22.76 20.22
N ARG A 711 12.06 -22.57 19.10
CA ARG A 711 12.68 -22.48 17.77
C ARG A 711 13.48 -21.19 17.62
N GLU A 712 12.90 -20.04 17.96
CA GLU A 712 13.62 -18.76 17.87
C GLU A 712 14.81 -18.74 18.83
N PHE A 713 14.65 -19.28 20.05
CA PHE A 713 15.77 -19.50 20.97
C PHE A 713 16.89 -20.35 20.36
N TYR A 714 16.55 -21.47 19.72
CA TYR A 714 17.50 -22.32 19.02
C TYR A 714 18.18 -21.62 17.83
N ASP A 715 17.40 -20.93 17.00
CA ASP A 715 17.90 -20.21 15.81
C ASP A 715 18.85 -19.06 16.25
N TYR A 716 18.57 -18.36 17.36
CA TYR A 716 19.51 -17.43 18.00
C TYR A 716 20.77 -18.12 18.55
N MET A 717 20.64 -19.27 19.23
CA MET A 717 21.82 -20.03 19.68
C MET A 717 22.71 -20.48 18.52
N VAL A 718 22.13 -20.87 17.38
CA VAL A 718 22.88 -21.21 16.17
C VAL A 718 23.60 -19.99 15.59
N ALA A 719 22.97 -18.82 15.56
CA ALA A 719 23.60 -17.57 15.12
C ALA A 719 24.81 -17.18 16.02
N GLU A 720 24.64 -17.26 17.35
CA GLU A 720 25.72 -17.02 18.32
C GLU A 720 26.87 -18.06 18.17
N ALA A 721 26.54 -19.33 17.90
CA ALA A 721 27.54 -20.37 17.64
C ALA A 721 28.34 -20.13 16.36
N VAL A 722 27.67 -19.75 15.27
CA VAL A 722 28.33 -19.36 14.01
C VAL A 722 29.23 -18.13 14.25
N SER A 723 28.75 -17.13 15.00
CA SER A 723 29.55 -15.96 15.37
C SER A 723 30.77 -16.31 16.24
N GLY A 724 30.66 -17.28 17.14
CA GLY A 724 31.79 -17.79 17.92
C GLY A 724 32.85 -18.43 17.02
N ILE A 725 32.42 -19.30 16.11
CA ILE A 725 33.29 -20.01 15.14
C ILE A 725 34.00 -19.01 14.20
N THR A 726 33.29 -18.05 13.61
CA THR A 726 33.89 -17.08 12.67
C THR A 726 34.84 -16.10 13.35
N THR A 727 34.61 -15.77 14.62
CA THR A 727 35.51 -14.90 15.41
C THR A 727 36.61 -15.67 16.14
N GLY A 728 36.68 -17.00 16.00
CA GLY A 728 37.68 -17.85 16.67
C GLY A 728 37.52 -17.92 18.20
N LYS A 729 36.37 -17.53 18.74
CA LYS A 729 36.06 -17.59 20.18
C LYS A 729 35.62 -19.01 20.55
N PRO A 730 36.14 -19.60 21.65
CA PRO A 730 35.68 -20.91 22.10
C PRO A 730 34.24 -20.83 22.64
N MET A 731 33.46 -21.89 22.39
CA MET A 731 32.11 -22.05 22.92
C MET A 731 32.13 -22.10 24.45
N THR A 732 31.17 -21.44 25.10
CA THR A 732 31.22 -21.20 26.55
C THR A 732 30.57 -22.32 27.37
N PRO A 733 30.89 -22.43 28.67
CA PRO A 733 30.19 -23.36 29.58
C PRO A 733 28.71 -23.05 29.81
N VAL A 734 28.25 -21.85 29.42
CA VAL A 734 26.82 -21.47 29.40
C VAL A 734 26.18 -22.01 28.13
N PHE A 735 26.80 -21.81 26.96
CA PHE A 735 26.31 -22.37 25.70
C PHE A 735 26.18 -23.91 25.76
N GLU A 736 27.23 -24.61 26.19
CA GLU A 736 27.19 -26.07 26.32
C GLU A 736 26.24 -26.58 27.42
N ARG A 737 25.72 -25.70 28.28
CA ARG A 737 24.63 -26.01 29.23
C ARG A 737 23.24 -25.79 28.62
N LEU A 738 23.05 -24.71 27.85
CA LEU A 738 21.76 -24.39 27.21
C LEU A 738 21.45 -25.31 26.02
N LYS A 739 22.49 -25.95 25.46
CA LYS A 739 22.45 -26.95 24.41
C LYS A 739 22.12 -28.39 24.89
N ALA A 740 22.09 -28.64 26.21
CA ALA A 740 22.09 -29.97 26.81
C ALA A 740 20.83 -30.28 27.64
#